data_AF-A0A1B6FLH1-F1
#
_entry.id   AF-A0A1B6FLH1-F1
#
_cell.length_a   1.000
_cell.length_b   1.000
_cell.length_c   1.000
_cell.angle_alpha   90.00
_cell.angle_beta   90.00
_cell.angle_gamma   90.00
#
_symmetry.space_group_name_H-M   'P 1'
#
loop_
_entity.id
_entity.type
_entity.pdbx_description
1 polymer ?
#
loop_
_entity_poly.entity_id
_entity_poly.type
_entity_poly.pdbx_seq_one_letter_code
_entity_poly.pdbx_strand_id
1 'polypeptide(L)'
;MAIVSGSTDLKSLPSMNGNSDHSLLQLDDEESFVVLERSTASDEEITMDGNLEGYQPLPISYSFPVFNNLVSSQSSLINQPVPEIEPLGLQFESTHSTVSVEEIEKRLQDVIHENINLKEIVYQTNMVMKQQLKTVSLVQDRALETHRNHQEKFEETKSLILKLGSEKNILQETNGLIMSQLEKLKEENKELKSANEAFGNEISKCKEDTKQFKESNMALVTETTKLLAENEALKKHLTAAQEAVQTATTSSKVSASELVAENESLKNRLASAEALQRSSENSKIAELLEESQNLKKQLESVTEAYQNACESGKIAAAELVAENKSLKSQLISAQEALQHASESSKKASQQSAKEIELHQLVGDLTRKLEIVERARRDQEFGLDRLQAQLGRVTEELTDTQRKLAHSENAIQASQSLLQTENSFQYGEKLHKYLGLLKQLKDSLDEEQSRCNSLGSWLNLTTESGNLMEFEISELRRLLQEEQEHSIKTKTCLYSAVSMIHEILADFKSLGEELEKVRADHAVKESHSLAYDEMQKKGFRERLDSLTAKLVEKEEALAISQRHLASMHEAVRLQNAEKEGSGEVKVLKDQLKNLTDEVQAKKDELQAASDTVMVLQEQVKIYQADFEAERKSRELVVAEKERVVEDFRHLVKRNEALLKQVNELQNNPPQENAVTSQSSSTSRRQEQTPSPPTPRPQDDIIPAPKRYFCPNPECNMMFTTVDPLQLHVITCLKLDD
;
A
#
# COMPACT_ATOMS: atom_id res chain seq x y z
N MET A 1 -56.04 -38.46 -10.84
CA MET A 1 -56.31 -39.40 -9.72
C MET A 1 -55.14 -39.27 -8.75
N ALA A 2 -55.42 -38.83 -7.51
CA ALA A 2 -54.55 -38.64 -6.32
C ALA A 2 -53.30 -37.74 -6.54
N ILE A 3 -53.16 -36.50 -6.03
CA ILE A 3 -53.42 -35.88 -4.71
C ILE A 3 -52.84 -36.71 -3.55
N VAL A 4 -51.67 -36.34 -3.05
CA VAL A 4 -51.37 -36.29 -1.59
C VAL A 4 -50.40 -35.15 -1.29
N SER A 5 -50.86 -34.32 -0.36
CA SER A 5 -50.28 -33.15 0.26
C SER A 5 -49.21 -33.51 1.30
N GLY A 6 -48.19 -32.67 1.46
CA GLY A 6 -47.21 -32.75 2.56
C GLY A 6 -46.97 -31.35 3.14
N SER A 7 -47.54 -31.14 4.32
CA SER A 7 -47.70 -29.86 5.01
C SER A 7 -46.46 -29.48 5.85
N THR A 8 -46.24 -28.16 5.92
CA THR A 8 -45.74 -27.33 7.03
C THR A 8 -44.89 -27.96 8.15
N ASP A 9 -43.71 -27.35 8.39
CA ASP A 9 -43.27 -27.07 9.76
C ASP A 9 -42.33 -25.84 9.79
N LEU A 10 -42.92 -24.71 10.18
CA LEU A 10 -42.26 -23.48 10.61
C LEU A 10 -41.76 -23.69 12.04
N LYS A 11 -40.44 -23.72 12.25
CA LYS A 11 -39.84 -23.62 13.58
C LYS A 11 -38.94 -22.39 13.72
N SER A 12 -39.53 -21.40 14.40
CA SER A 12 -38.95 -20.63 15.51
C SER A 12 -37.52 -20.10 15.36
N LEU A 13 -37.43 -18.81 15.01
CA LEU A 13 -36.33 -17.91 15.37
C LEU A 13 -36.33 -17.64 16.88
N PRO A 14 -35.18 -17.69 17.57
CA PRO A 14 -35.01 -17.02 18.85
C PRO A 14 -34.57 -15.57 18.62
N SER A 15 -35.38 -14.65 19.16
CA SER A 15 -35.03 -13.27 19.44
C SER A 15 -33.81 -13.22 20.36
N MET A 16 -32.71 -12.65 19.87
CA MET A 16 -31.57 -12.23 20.69
C MET A 16 -31.62 -10.71 20.77
N ASN A 17 -32.31 -10.23 21.81
CA ASN A 17 -32.13 -8.89 22.36
C ASN A 17 -30.75 -8.85 23.01
N GLY A 18 -29.80 -8.19 22.35
CA GLY A 18 -28.47 -7.91 22.88
C GLY A 18 -28.21 -6.41 22.89
N ASN A 19 -28.60 -5.75 24.00
CA ASN A 19 -28.03 -4.46 24.39
C ASN A 19 -26.50 -4.61 24.44
N SER A 20 -25.79 -3.87 23.60
CA SER A 20 -24.35 -3.65 23.76
C SER A 20 -24.13 -2.14 23.85
N ASP A 21 -24.03 -1.69 25.09
CA ASP A 21 -23.54 -0.36 25.45
C ASP A 21 -22.14 -0.17 24.87
N HIS A 22 -21.97 0.96 24.18
CA HIS A 22 -20.69 1.50 23.79
C HIS A 22 -19.88 1.88 25.03
N SER A 23 -18.93 1.05 25.45
CA SER A 23 -17.79 1.49 26.25
C SER A 23 -16.59 1.70 25.34
N LEU A 24 -16.37 2.98 25.07
CA LEU A 24 -15.26 3.55 24.34
C LEU A 24 -14.02 3.46 25.25
N LEU A 25 -13.27 2.36 25.17
CA LEU A 25 -11.94 2.27 25.79
C LEU A 25 -10.91 2.77 24.79
N GLN A 26 -10.43 3.96 25.10
CA GLN A 26 -9.28 4.63 24.54
C GLN A 26 -8.05 3.77 24.84
N LEU A 27 -7.51 3.10 23.82
CA LEU A 27 -6.24 2.40 23.89
C LEU A 27 -5.16 3.41 23.49
N ASP A 28 -4.32 3.78 24.46
CA ASP A 28 -3.07 4.49 24.22
C ASP A 28 -2.06 3.47 23.66
N ASP A 29 -1.75 3.59 22.37
CA ASP A 29 -0.75 2.78 21.68
C ASP A 29 0.66 3.33 21.99
N GLU A 30 1.31 2.79 23.02
CA GLU A 30 2.75 2.95 23.25
C GLU A 30 3.49 1.67 22.82
N GLU A 31 4.18 1.75 21.69
CA GLU A 31 5.00 0.69 21.10
C GLU A 31 6.23 0.39 21.98
N SER A 32 6.21 -0.72 22.72
CA SER A 32 7.38 -1.23 23.47
C SER A 32 8.32 -2.04 22.58
N PHE A 33 9.49 -1.46 22.31
CA PHE A 33 10.57 -2.03 21.51
C PHE A 33 11.40 -3.03 22.35
N VAL A 34 11.55 -4.28 21.87
CA VAL A 34 12.47 -5.26 22.49
C VAL A 34 13.87 -5.05 21.92
N VAL A 35 14.78 -4.51 22.73
CA VAL A 35 16.23 -4.47 22.44
C VAL A 35 16.85 -5.78 22.93
N LEU A 36 17.43 -6.56 22.01
CA LEU A 36 18.33 -7.65 22.35
C LEU A 36 19.68 -7.04 22.75
N GLU A 37 20.00 -7.02 24.04
CA GLU A 37 21.33 -6.69 24.55
C GLU A 37 22.38 -7.62 23.91
N ARG A 38 23.25 -7.05 23.09
CA ARG A 38 24.54 -7.67 22.75
C ARG A 38 25.52 -7.31 23.85
N SER A 39 25.97 -8.31 24.61
CA SER A 39 27.08 -8.20 25.54
C SER A 39 28.31 -7.63 24.84
N THR A 40 28.62 -6.37 25.11
CA THR A 40 29.92 -5.78 24.81
C THR A 40 30.90 -6.27 25.87
N ALA A 41 31.87 -7.08 25.45
CA ALA A 41 33.04 -7.38 26.26
C ALA A 41 33.86 -6.09 26.42
N SER A 42 33.75 -5.47 27.59
CA SER A 42 34.67 -4.44 28.06
C SER A 42 35.85 -5.12 28.75
N ASP A 43 37.05 -4.77 28.30
CA ASP A 43 38.31 -5.04 28.97
C ASP A 43 38.29 -4.47 30.39
N GLU A 44 38.26 -5.34 31.40
CA GLU A 44 38.74 -5.01 32.74
C GLU A 44 39.60 -6.15 33.27
N GLU A 45 40.87 -5.83 33.52
CA GLU A 45 41.84 -6.62 34.27
C GLU A 45 41.29 -6.98 35.65
N ILE A 46 40.92 -8.24 35.86
CA ILE A 46 40.83 -8.82 37.19
C ILE A 46 41.67 -10.09 37.21
N THR A 47 42.85 -9.97 37.79
CA THR A 47 43.71 -11.07 38.21
C THR A 47 43.00 -11.90 39.27
N MET A 48 42.59 -13.13 38.92
CA MET A 48 42.30 -14.19 39.89
C MET A 48 42.81 -15.53 39.36
N ASP A 49 43.83 -16.03 40.04
CA ASP A 49 44.39 -17.38 39.90
C ASP A 49 43.29 -18.44 40.11
N GLY A 50 43.10 -19.31 39.12
CA GLY A 50 42.08 -20.35 39.16
C GLY A 50 42.26 -21.38 38.06
N ASN A 51 43.14 -22.33 38.32
CA ASN A 51 43.44 -23.54 37.56
C ASN A 51 42.19 -24.20 36.90
N LEU A 52 42.12 -24.18 35.56
CA LEU A 52 41.24 -25.08 34.79
C LEU A 52 41.92 -25.49 33.48
N GLU A 53 42.41 -26.74 33.46
CA GLU A 53 42.94 -27.43 32.30
C GLU A 53 41.87 -27.64 31.22
N GLY A 54 42.26 -27.38 29.97
CA GLY A 54 41.90 -28.22 28.83
C GLY A 54 40.59 -27.92 28.11
N TYR A 55 40.62 -27.02 27.12
CA TYR A 55 39.77 -27.12 25.93
C TYR A 55 40.52 -26.62 24.69
N GLN A 56 40.88 -27.56 23.80
CA GLN A 56 41.24 -27.25 22.41
C GLN A 56 39.95 -27.00 21.60
N PRO A 57 39.97 -26.09 20.60
CA PRO A 57 38.86 -25.95 19.67
C PRO A 57 38.85 -27.13 18.70
N LEU A 58 37.78 -27.92 18.70
CA LEU A 58 37.52 -28.93 17.68
C LEU A 58 37.11 -28.25 16.36
N PRO A 59 37.66 -28.68 15.20
CA PRO A 59 37.15 -28.28 13.91
C PRO A 59 35.77 -28.90 13.68
N ILE A 60 34.80 -28.08 13.28
CA ILE A 60 33.44 -28.51 12.92
C ILE A 60 33.53 -29.33 11.63
N SER A 61 33.65 -30.65 11.79
CA SER A 61 33.50 -31.64 10.73
C SER A 61 32.02 -31.99 10.58
N TYR A 62 31.41 -31.62 9.45
CA TYR A 62 30.06 -32.03 9.08
C TYR A 62 30.07 -33.52 8.65
N SER A 63 30.01 -34.42 9.64
CA SER A 63 29.77 -35.84 9.43
C SER A 63 28.26 -36.11 9.43
N PHE A 64 27.67 -36.37 8.26
CA PHE A 64 26.27 -36.80 8.12
C PHE A 64 26.08 -38.24 8.66
N PRO A 65 25.22 -38.49 9.67
CA PRO A 65 25.03 -39.83 10.27
C PRO A 65 24.43 -40.87 9.33
N VAL A 66 23.81 -40.44 8.23
CA VAL A 66 23.06 -41.32 7.32
C VAL A 66 23.98 -42.26 6.52
N PHE A 67 25.22 -41.85 6.24
CA PHE A 67 26.18 -42.70 5.52
C PHE A 67 26.71 -43.84 6.40
N ASN A 68 26.87 -43.64 7.71
CA ASN A 68 27.41 -44.67 8.60
C ASN A 68 26.44 -45.83 8.83
N ASN A 69 25.12 -45.60 8.80
CA ASN A 69 24.14 -46.68 9.01
C ASN A 69 23.92 -47.56 7.77
N LEU A 70 24.06 -47.02 6.56
CA LEU A 70 23.93 -47.83 5.34
C LEU A 70 25.18 -48.70 5.10
N VAL A 71 26.37 -48.18 5.43
CA VAL A 71 27.62 -48.96 5.35
C VAL A 71 27.72 -49.97 6.49
N SER A 72 27.27 -49.64 7.70
CA SER A 72 27.37 -50.56 8.86
C SER A 72 26.41 -51.75 8.80
N SER A 73 25.26 -51.62 8.12
CA SER A 73 24.24 -52.68 8.05
C SER A 73 24.55 -53.79 7.04
N GLN A 74 25.50 -53.57 6.11
CA GLN A 74 25.93 -54.59 5.11
C GLN A 74 27.43 -54.91 5.15
N SER A 75 28.22 -54.21 5.98
CA SER A 75 29.64 -54.54 6.22
C SER A 75 29.85 -55.91 6.87
N SER A 76 28.80 -56.55 7.40
CA SER A 76 28.85 -57.91 7.94
C SER A 76 29.08 -59.00 6.88
N LEU A 77 28.92 -58.72 5.58
CA LEU A 77 29.29 -59.64 4.50
C LEU A 77 30.66 -59.34 3.87
N ILE A 78 31.22 -58.15 4.10
CA ILE A 78 32.51 -57.72 3.52
C ILE A 78 33.66 -57.85 4.55
N ASN A 79 33.34 -57.91 5.85
CA ASN A 79 34.33 -58.11 6.93
C ASN A 79 34.37 -59.55 7.46
N GLN A 80 34.03 -60.57 6.65
CA GLN A 80 34.59 -61.89 6.95
C GLN A 80 36.11 -61.77 6.75
N PRO A 81 36.93 -62.15 7.75
CA PRO A 81 38.37 -62.20 7.55
C PRO A 81 38.61 -63.07 6.33
N VAL A 82 39.22 -62.50 5.29
CA VAL A 82 39.81 -63.29 4.21
C VAL A 82 40.58 -64.39 4.91
N PRO A 83 40.22 -65.68 4.75
CA PRO A 83 40.99 -66.74 5.38
C PRO A 83 42.42 -66.51 4.94
N GLU A 84 43.28 -66.29 5.93
CA GLU A 84 44.70 -66.10 5.74
C GLU A 84 45.16 -67.25 4.84
N ILE A 85 45.38 -66.94 3.57
CA ILE A 85 45.89 -67.90 2.61
C ILE A 85 47.32 -68.09 3.08
N GLU A 86 47.51 -69.08 3.95
CA GLU A 86 48.81 -69.66 4.20
C GLU A 86 49.45 -69.83 2.83
N PRO A 87 50.61 -69.19 2.57
CA PRO A 87 51.28 -69.37 1.31
C PRO A 87 51.50 -70.86 1.19
N LEU A 88 50.86 -71.48 0.19
CA LEU A 88 51.06 -72.89 -0.14
C LEU A 88 52.55 -73.06 -0.40
N GLY A 89 53.27 -73.38 0.68
CA GLY A 89 54.64 -73.82 0.68
C GLY A 89 54.60 -75.15 -0.04
N LEU A 90 54.80 -75.08 -1.35
CA LEU A 90 55.15 -76.21 -2.19
C LEU A 90 56.50 -76.74 -1.71
N GLN A 91 56.49 -77.42 -0.56
CA GLN A 91 57.53 -78.37 -0.20
C GLN A 91 57.37 -79.53 -1.17
N PHE A 92 58.12 -79.46 -2.28
CA PHE A 92 58.44 -80.59 -3.11
C PHE A 92 59.35 -81.54 -2.32
N GLU A 93 58.78 -82.28 -1.37
CA GLU A 93 59.43 -83.49 -0.89
C GLU A 93 59.32 -84.55 -1.98
N SER A 94 60.39 -84.59 -2.77
CA SER A 94 60.73 -85.62 -3.73
C SER A 94 60.96 -86.94 -2.99
N THR A 95 59.89 -87.74 -2.85
CA THR A 95 60.03 -89.19 -2.81
C THR A 95 59.03 -89.79 -3.80
N HIS A 96 59.55 -90.66 -4.66
CA HIS A 96 58.89 -91.22 -5.83
C HIS A 96 57.59 -91.97 -5.49
N SER A 97 56.47 -91.25 -5.46
CA SER A 97 55.15 -91.83 -5.65
C SER A 97 54.73 -91.54 -7.07
N THR A 98 54.48 -92.58 -7.86
CA THR A 98 53.91 -92.50 -9.20
C THR A 98 52.48 -91.97 -9.08
N VAL A 99 52.34 -90.65 -8.94
CA VAL A 99 51.06 -89.94 -9.07
C VAL A 99 50.52 -90.34 -10.44
N SER A 100 49.40 -91.07 -10.42
CA SER A 100 48.85 -91.59 -11.65
C SER A 100 48.36 -90.43 -12.52
N VAL A 101 48.37 -90.61 -13.83
CA VAL A 101 47.91 -89.59 -14.77
C VAL A 101 46.48 -89.16 -14.45
N GLU A 102 45.66 -90.09 -13.93
CA GLU A 102 44.29 -89.86 -13.49
C GLU A 102 44.21 -88.91 -12.27
N GLU A 103 45.17 -88.94 -11.35
CA GLU A 103 45.19 -88.02 -10.20
C GLU A 103 45.59 -86.59 -10.63
N ILE A 104 46.50 -86.47 -11.60
CA ILE A 104 46.86 -85.17 -12.20
C ILE A 104 45.67 -84.60 -12.98
N GLU A 105 44.99 -85.43 -13.77
CA GLU A 105 43.80 -85.03 -14.53
C GLU A 105 42.67 -84.57 -13.60
N LYS A 106 42.44 -85.29 -12.50
CA LYS A 106 41.46 -84.90 -11.49
C LYS A 106 41.81 -83.56 -10.83
N ARG A 107 43.05 -83.36 -10.38
CA ARG A 107 43.48 -82.07 -9.79
C ARG A 107 43.38 -80.93 -10.79
N LEU A 108 43.69 -81.17 -12.06
CA LEU A 108 43.52 -80.17 -13.12
C LEU A 108 42.04 -79.81 -13.32
N GLN A 109 41.14 -80.81 -13.32
CA GLN A 109 39.70 -80.57 -13.38
C GLN A 109 39.18 -79.79 -12.16
N ASP A 110 39.64 -80.12 -10.96
CA ASP A 110 39.27 -79.40 -9.73
C ASP A 110 39.70 -77.92 -9.80
N VAL A 111 40.94 -77.65 -10.26
CA VAL A 111 41.45 -76.28 -10.45
C VAL A 111 40.67 -75.52 -11.53
N ILE A 112 40.26 -76.19 -12.62
CA ILE A 112 39.42 -75.57 -13.66
C ILE A 112 38.05 -75.20 -13.09
N HIS A 113 37.42 -76.09 -12.32
CA HIS A 113 36.13 -75.81 -11.68
C HIS A 113 36.24 -74.67 -10.67
N GLU A 114 37.29 -74.65 -9.85
CA GLU A 114 37.56 -73.56 -8.93
C GLU A 114 37.75 -72.23 -9.67
N ASN A 115 38.50 -72.23 -10.78
CA ASN A 115 38.70 -71.02 -11.60
C ASN A 115 37.38 -70.50 -12.19
N ILE A 116 36.49 -71.39 -12.62
CA ILE A 116 35.14 -71.02 -13.09
C ILE A 116 34.32 -70.43 -11.94
N ASN A 117 34.34 -71.06 -10.77
CA ASN A 117 33.63 -70.56 -9.59
C ASN A 117 34.14 -69.18 -9.14
N LEU A 118 35.46 -68.98 -9.11
CA LEU A 118 36.07 -67.69 -8.79
C LEU A 118 35.70 -66.61 -9.80
N LYS A 119 35.65 -66.94 -11.10
CA LYS A 119 35.17 -66.01 -12.14
C LYS A 119 33.72 -65.61 -11.93
N GLU A 120 32.85 -66.54 -11.57
CA GLU A 120 31.44 -66.25 -11.26
C GLU A 120 31.32 -65.37 -10.02
N ILE A 121 32.04 -65.66 -8.94
CA ILE A 121 32.05 -64.83 -7.72
C ILE A 121 32.50 -63.41 -8.04
N VAL A 122 33.61 -63.24 -8.77
CA VAL A 122 34.11 -61.91 -9.18
C VAL A 122 33.11 -61.18 -10.07
N TYR A 123 32.43 -61.89 -10.97
CA TYR A 123 31.37 -61.31 -11.80
C TYR A 123 30.19 -60.81 -10.96
N GLN A 124 29.72 -61.62 -10.01
CA GLN A 124 28.65 -61.25 -9.09
C GLN A 124 29.05 -60.06 -8.19
N THR A 125 30.26 -60.06 -7.63
CA THR A 125 30.79 -58.93 -6.85
C THR A 125 30.82 -57.65 -7.67
N ASN A 126 31.29 -57.71 -8.92
CA ASN A 126 31.29 -56.55 -9.81
C ASN A 126 29.88 -56.05 -10.15
N MET A 127 28.90 -56.95 -10.29
CA MET A 127 27.50 -56.56 -10.46
C MET A 127 26.95 -55.84 -9.23
N VAL A 128 27.19 -56.37 -8.03
CA VAL A 128 26.79 -55.74 -6.76
C VAL A 128 27.45 -54.37 -6.59
N MET A 129 28.76 -54.25 -6.83
CA MET A 129 29.47 -52.97 -6.76
C MET A 129 28.89 -51.94 -7.74
N LYS A 130 28.55 -52.34 -8.97
CA LYS A 130 27.90 -51.46 -9.94
C LYS A 130 26.52 -51.00 -9.48
N GLN A 131 25.74 -51.88 -8.86
CA GLN A 131 24.44 -51.52 -8.28
C GLN A 131 24.62 -50.55 -7.11
N GLN A 132 25.57 -50.81 -6.21
CA GLN A 132 25.88 -49.91 -5.09
C GLN A 132 26.33 -48.53 -5.57
N LEU A 133 27.17 -48.45 -6.61
CA LEU A 133 27.60 -47.17 -7.19
C LEU A 133 26.42 -46.37 -7.76
N LYS A 134 25.46 -47.05 -8.41
CA LYS A 134 24.21 -46.41 -8.88
C LYS A 134 23.38 -45.89 -7.72
N THR A 135 23.24 -46.64 -6.64
CA THR A 135 22.52 -46.20 -5.44
C THR A 135 23.18 -44.98 -4.81
N VAL A 136 24.51 -44.96 -4.70
CA VAL A 136 25.25 -43.81 -4.17
C VAL A 136 25.04 -42.57 -5.05
N SER A 137 25.11 -42.71 -6.37
CA SER A 137 24.83 -41.62 -7.31
C SER A 137 23.41 -41.06 -7.11
N LEU A 138 22.41 -41.93 -6.98
CA LEU A 138 21.02 -41.52 -6.79
C LEU A 138 20.79 -40.81 -5.44
N VAL A 139 21.46 -41.27 -4.38
CA VAL A 139 21.44 -40.60 -3.07
C VAL A 139 22.11 -39.23 -3.15
N GLN A 140 23.24 -39.11 -3.88
CA GLN A 140 23.90 -37.84 -4.11
C GLN A 140 22.99 -36.85 -4.85
N ASP A 141 22.30 -37.30 -5.91
CA ASP A 141 21.36 -36.48 -6.67
C ASP A 141 20.19 -35.99 -5.79
N ARG A 142 19.61 -36.89 -4.97
CA ARG A 142 18.55 -36.52 -4.01
C ARG A 142 19.02 -35.53 -2.94
N ALA A 143 20.26 -35.65 -2.48
CA ALA A 143 20.85 -34.72 -1.51
C ALA A 143 21.03 -33.31 -2.12
N LEU A 144 21.55 -33.24 -3.35
CA LEU A 144 21.67 -31.98 -4.08
C LEU A 144 20.31 -31.33 -4.35
N GLU A 145 19.32 -32.12 -4.72
CA GLU A 145 17.95 -31.65 -4.95
C GLU A 145 17.32 -31.12 -3.65
N THR A 146 17.52 -31.81 -2.53
CA THR A 146 17.04 -31.34 -1.22
C THR A 146 17.72 -30.03 -0.81
N HIS A 147 19.03 -29.90 -1.04
CA HIS A 147 19.77 -28.67 -0.77
C HIS A 147 19.25 -27.50 -1.62
N ARG A 148 19.00 -27.75 -2.91
CA ARG A 148 18.42 -26.77 -3.82
C ARG A 148 17.03 -26.31 -3.34
N ASN A 149 16.16 -27.24 -2.98
CA ASN A 149 14.83 -26.93 -2.44
C ASN A 149 14.88 -26.12 -1.15
N HIS A 150 15.82 -26.42 -0.24
CA HIS A 150 16.02 -25.60 0.96
C HIS A 150 16.54 -24.21 0.65
N GLN A 151 17.44 -24.08 -0.34
CA GLN A 151 17.96 -22.80 -0.79
C GLN A 151 16.84 -21.93 -1.41
N GLU A 152 15.97 -22.51 -2.22
CA GLU A 152 14.82 -21.82 -2.81
C GLU A 152 13.84 -21.35 -1.72
N LYS A 153 13.48 -22.21 -0.75
CA LYS A 153 12.64 -21.83 0.41
C LYS A 153 13.28 -20.74 1.27
N PHE A 154 14.59 -20.77 1.43
CA PHE A 154 15.32 -19.74 2.17
C PHE A 154 15.26 -18.39 1.46
N GLU A 155 15.44 -18.36 0.14
CA GLU A 155 15.31 -17.13 -0.66
C GLU A 155 13.86 -16.62 -0.70
N GLU A 156 12.85 -17.49 -0.77
CA GLU A 156 11.44 -17.10 -0.63
C GLU A 156 11.16 -16.46 0.75
N THR A 157 11.66 -17.07 1.82
CA THR A 157 11.51 -16.55 3.19
C THR A 157 12.22 -15.21 3.34
N LYS A 158 13.42 -15.07 2.77
CA LYS A 158 14.16 -13.81 2.74
C LYS A 158 13.36 -12.74 2.00
N SER A 159 12.81 -13.04 0.82
CA SER A 159 11.96 -12.13 0.05
C SER A 159 10.71 -11.70 0.85
N LEU A 160 10.10 -12.62 1.59
CA LEU A 160 8.94 -12.31 2.44
C LEU A 160 9.31 -11.36 3.59
N ILE A 161 10.42 -11.61 4.28
CA ILE A 161 10.92 -10.73 5.35
C ILE A 161 11.15 -9.31 4.82
N LEU A 162 11.71 -9.18 3.62
CA LEU A 162 11.98 -7.90 3.00
C LEU A 162 10.70 -7.17 2.60
N LYS A 163 9.71 -7.91 2.07
CA LYS A 163 8.39 -7.36 1.78
C LYS A 163 7.73 -6.82 3.05
N LEU A 164 7.70 -7.61 4.12
CA LEU A 164 7.17 -7.19 5.42
C LEU A 164 7.94 -6.01 6.01
N GLY A 165 9.26 -5.95 5.82
CA GLY A 165 10.08 -4.80 6.20
C GLY A 165 9.68 -3.52 5.47
N SER A 166 9.45 -3.59 4.15
CA SER A 166 8.97 -2.45 3.37
C SER A 166 7.55 -2.02 3.75
N GLU A 167 6.65 -2.97 3.99
CA GLU A 167 5.28 -2.69 4.45
C GLU A 167 5.30 -2.02 5.83
N LYS A 168 6.14 -2.49 6.76
CA LYS A 168 6.34 -1.87 8.07
C LYS A 168 6.84 -0.42 7.94
N ASN A 169 7.81 -0.16 7.05
CA ASN A 169 8.33 1.19 6.83
C ASN A 169 7.25 2.13 6.26
N ILE A 170 6.46 1.66 5.31
CA ILE A 170 5.33 2.43 4.76
C ILE A 170 4.32 2.75 5.87
N LEU A 171 3.96 1.76 6.69
CA LEU A 171 3.05 1.96 7.81
C LEU A 171 3.60 2.98 8.81
N GLN A 172 4.89 2.92 9.13
CA GLN A 172 5.55 3.86 10.01
C GLN A 172 5.56 5.29 9.44
N GLU A 173 5.80 5.46 8.14
CA GLU A 173 5.72 6.76 7.46
C GLU A 173 4.28 7.31 7.48
N THR A 174 3.28 6.47 7.21
CA THR A 174 1.87 6.88 7.28
C THR A 174 1.46 7.26 8.70
N ASN A 175 1.89 6.52 9.72
CA ASN A 175 1.66 6.86 11.12
C ASN A 175 2.32 8.20 11.48
N GLY A 176 3.55 8.45 11.01
CA GLY A 176 4.22 9.75 11.18
C GLY A 176 3.45 10.91 10.55
N LEU A 177 2.86 10.69 9.35
CA LEU A 177 2.03 11.69 8.69
C LEU A 177 0.73 11.94 9.46
N ILE A 178 0.07 10.89 9.94
CA ILE A 178 -1.15 10.99 10.76
C ILE A 178 -0.87 11.76 12.05
N MET A 179 0.22 11.44 12.76
CA MET A 179 0.61 12.16 13.98
C MET A 179 0.89 13.64 13.71
N SER A 180 1.56 13.95 12.58
CA SER A 180 1.79 15.34 12.16
C SER A 180 0.49 16.09 11.85
N GLN A 181 -0.51 15.41 11.27
CA GLN A 181 -1.84 15.98 11.04
C GLN A 181 -2.61 16.19 12.34
N LEU A 182 -2.53 15.23 13.28
CA LEU A 182 -3.15 15.36 14.60
C LEU A 182 -2.58 16.55 15.37
N GLU A 183 -1.27 16.76 15.34
CA GLU A 183 -0.66 17.92 16.02
C GLU A 183 -1.08 19.25 15.38
N LYS A 184 -1.22 19.31 14.05
CA LYS A 184 -1.79 20.48 13.37
C LYS A 184 -3.23 20.76 13.80
N LEU A 185 -4.09 19.74 13.81
CA LEU A 185 -5.48 19.86 14.25
C LEU A 185 -5.58 20.24 15.74
N LYS A 186 -4.63 19.83 16.56
CA LYS A 186 -4.54 20.20 17.97
C LYS A 186 -4.16 21.67 18.15
N GLU A 187 -3.21 22.18 17.35
CA GLU A 187 -2.87 23.61 17.37
C GLU A 187 -4.02 24.47 16.80
N GLU A 188 -4.67 24.05 15.71
CA GLU A 188 -5.88 24.70 15.19
C GLU A 188 -7.00 24.74 16.23
N ASN A 189 -7.22 23.65 16.98
CA ASN A 189 -8.19 23.64 18.07
C ASN A 189 -7.81 24.58 19.22
N LYS A 190 -6.51 24.72 19.52
CA LYS A 190 -6.02 25.65 20.53
C LYS A 190 -6.22 27.11 20.09
N GLU A 191 -5.95 27.41 18.82
CA GLU A 191 -6.26 28.71 18.22
C GLU A 191 -7.77 29.02 18.27
N LEU A 192 -8.61 28.08 17.84
CA LEU A 192 -10.07 28.20 17.91
C LEU A 192 -10.57 28.39 19.34
N LYS A 193 -9.98 27.70 20.32
CA LYS A 193 -10.31 27.88 21.73
C LYS A 193 -9.95 29.29 22.21
N SER A 194 -8.77 29.79 21.85
CA SER A 194 -8.36 31.16 22.19
C SER A 194 -9.24 32.23 21.53
N ALA A 195 -9.66 32.00 20.27
CA ALA A 195 -10.59 32.88 19.57
C ALA A 195 -11.98 32.88 20.22
N ASN A 196 -12.47 31.71 20.64
CA ASN A 196 -13.73 31.59 21.37
C ASN A 196 -13.68 32.26 22.74
N GLU A 197 -12.56 32.16 23.47
CA GLU A 197 -12.36 32.88 24.74
C GLU A 197 -12.34 34.40 24.52
N ALA A 198 -11.65 34.88 23.47
CA ALA A 198 -11.64 36.29 23.09
C ALA A 198 -13.05 36.80 22.73
N PHE A 199 -13.80 36.03 21.93
CA PHE A 199 -15.18 36.35 21.57
C PHE A 199 -16.11 36.33 22.79
N GLY A 200 -15.93 35.39 23.72
CA GLY A 200 -16.64 35.36 25.00
C GLY A 200 -16.40 36.60 25.86
N ASN A 201 -15.17 37.12 25.85
CA ASN A 201 -14.81 38.37 26.52
C ASN A 201 -15.47 39.59 25.84
N GLU A 202 -15.49 39.64 24.51
CA GLU A 202 -16.20 40.69 23.76
C GLU A 202 -17.72 40.67 24.02
N ILE A 203 -18.35 39.50 24.06
CA ILE A 203 -19.76 39.37 24.42
C ILE A 203 -20.00 39.90 25.84
N SER A 204 -19.12 39.54 26.79
CA SER A 204 -19.23 40.00 28.18
C SER A 204 -19.11 41.51 28.29
N LYS A 205 -18.18 42.11 27.54
CA LYS A 205 -18.04 43.57 27.42
C LYS A 205 -19.29 44.21 26.81
N CYS A 206 -19.80 43.66 25.71
CA CYS A 206 -21.00 44.16 25.05
C CYS A 206 -22.24 44.08 25.96
N LYS A 207 -22.33 43.06 26.82
CA LYS A 207 -23.38 42.95 27.84
C LYS A 207 -23.27 44.06 28.89
N GLU A 208 -22.07 44.39 29.34
CA GLU A 208 -21.86 45.50 30.28
C GLU A 208 -22.16 46.85 29.63
N ASP A 209 -21.72 47.07 28.38
CA ASP A 209 -22.04 48.27 27.61
C ASP A 209 -23.56 48.42 27.41
N THR A 210 -24.25 47.31 27.12
CA THR A 210 -25.72 47.29 27.01
C THR A 210 -26.39 47.61 28.34
N LYS A 211 -25.83 47.15 29.46
CA LYS A 211 -26.33 47.44 30.81
C LYS A 211 -26.13 48.92 31.15
N GLN A 212 -24.96 49.48 30.89
CA GLN A 212 -24.70 50.91 31.04
C GLN A 212 -25.63 51.75 30.16
N PHE A 213 -25.84 51.33 28.91
CA PHE A 213 -26.77 52.02 28.02
C PHE A 213 -28.21 51.97 28.56
N LYS A 214 -28.66 50.83 29.09
CA LYS A 214 -29.98 50.73 29.74
C LYS A 214 -30.08 51.62 30.97
N GLU A 215 -29.06 51.68 31.81
CA GLU A 215 -29.02 52.58 32.98
C GLU A 215 -29.06 54.05 32.56
N SER A 216 -28.28 54.44 31.54
CA SER A 216 -28.31 55.80 30.98
C SER A 216 -29.65 56.13 30.34
N ASN A 217 -30.27 55.19 29.64
CA ASN A 217 -31.57 55.39 29.00
C ASN A 217 -32.68 55.49 30.05
N MET A 218 -32.60 54.71 31.13
CA MET A 218 -33.48 54.84 32.29
C MET A 218 -33.32 56.21 32.97
N ALA A 219 -32.10 56.71 33.14
CA ALA A 219 -31.84 58.05 33.67
C ALA A 219 -32.45 59.14 32.77
N LEU A 220 -32.24 59.06 31.46
CA LEU A 220 -32.86 59.97 30.47
C LEU A 220 -34.39 59.91 30.52
N VAL A 221 -34.99 58.72 30.64
CA VAL A 221 -36.44 58.58 30.80
C VAL A 221 -36.90 59.27 32.08
N THR A 222 -36.21 59.08 33.21
CA THR A 222 -36.57 59.76 34.47
C THR A 222 -36.49 61.28 34.34
N GLU A 223 -35.46 61.81 33.68
CA GLU A 223 -35.30 63.24 33.44
C GLU A 223 -36.38 63.79 32.50
N THR A 224 -36.70 63.05 31.43
CA THR A 224 -37.78 63.40 30.50
C THR A 224 -39.13 63.42 31.21
N THR A 225 -39.41 62.44 32.08
CA THR A 225 -40.65 62.43 32.88
C THR A 225 -40.72 63.59 33.87
N LYS A 226 -39.60 64.01 34.45
CA LYS A 226 -39.52 65.19 35.32
C LYS A 226 -39.80 66.47 34.54
N LEU A 227 -39.17 66.64 33.37
CA LEU A 227 -39.40 67.80 32.49
C LEU A 227 -40.85 67.83 31.96
N LEU A 228 -41.47 66.68 31.72
CA LEU A 228 -42.89 66.60 31.38
C LEU A 228 -43.78 67.06 32.54
N ALA A 229 -43.49 66.62 33.77
CA ALA A 229 -44.22 67.06 34.96
C ALA A 229 -44.05 68.58 35.21
N GLU A 230 -42.84 69.12 35.02
CA GLU A 230 -42.57 70.55 35.07
C GLU A 230 -43.32 71.32 33.97
N ASN A 231 -43.35 70.81 32.74
CA ASN A 231 -44.14 71.38 31.65
C ASN A 231 -45.64 71.37 31.95
N GLU A 232 -46.17 70.29 32.54
CA GLU A 232 -47.57 70.27 32.96
C GLU A 232 -47.87 71.28 34.07
N ALA A 233 -46.96 71.44 35.04
CA ALA A 233 -47.08 72.45 36.09
C ALA A 233 -47.07 73.86 35.50
N LEU A 234 -46.13 74.15 34.59
CA LEU A 234 -46.07 75.43 33.87
C LEU A 234 -47.32 75.66 33.02
N LYS A 235 -47.85 74.63 32.37
CA LYS A 235 -49.10 74.72 31.60
C LYS A 235 -50.28 75.04 32.50
N LYS A 236 -50.36 74.46 33.71
CA LYS A 236 -51.37 74.80 34.73
C LYS A 236 -51.21 76.24 35.24
N HIS A 237 -49.98 76.70 35.43
CA HIS A 237 -49.72 78.11 35.77
C HIS A 237 -50.12 79.06 34.64
N LEU A 238 -49.87 78.69 33.39
CA LEU A 238 -50.27 79.45 32.21
C LEU A 238 -51.79 79.54 32.10
N THR A 239 -52.52 78.43 32.30
CA THR A 239 -53.99 78.44 32.29
C THR A 239 -54.55 79.25 33.45
N ALA A 240 -53.98 79.13 34.65
CA ALA A 240 -54.39 79.96 35.79
C ALA A 240 -54.12 81.45 35.56
N ALA A 241 -53.00 81.80 34.91
CA ALA A 241 -52.69 83.17 34.51
C ALA A 241 -53.63 83.68 33.40
N GLN A 242 -53.98 82.84 32.42
CA GLN A 242 -54.97 83.16 31.40
C GLN A 242 -56.37 83.36 32.00
N GLU A 243 -56.78 82.52 32.96
CA GLU A 243 -58.02 82.68 33.71
C GLU A 243 -58.01 83.94 34.59
N ALA A 244 -56.87 84.30 35.19
CA ALA A 244 -56.68 85.56 35.92
C ALA A 244 -56.78 86.79 35.00
N VAL A 245 -56.26 86.70 33.77
CA VAL A 245 -56.40 87.75 32.76
C VAL A 245 -57.85 87.85 32.27
N GLN A 246 -58.56 86.73 32.11
CA GLN A 246 -59.95 86.67 31.66
C GLN A 246 -60.95 87.12 32.74
N THR A 247 -60.64 86.89 34.01
CA THR A 247 -61.37 87.47 35.17
C THR A 247 -61.05 88.95 35.37
N ALA A 248 -59.83 89.41 35.05
CA ALA A 248 -59.50 90.84 35.00
C ALA A 248 -60.16 91.58 33.82
N THR A 249 -60.49 90.89 32.72
CA THR A 249 -61.20 91.49 31.57
C THR A 249 -62.73 91.45 31.68
N THR A 250 -63.30 90.76 32.65
CA THR A 250 -64.77 90.66 32.83
C THR A 250 -65.31 91.34 34.08
N SER A 251 -64.46 92.05 34.84
CA SER A 251 -64.87 92.87 35.98
C SER A 251 -64.09 94.18 36.03
N SER A 252 -64.36 95.07 35.08
CA SER A 252 -64.40 96.53 35.34
C SER A 252 -64.82 97.24 34.05
N LYS A 253 -66.09 97.67 34.02
CA LYS A 253 -66.53 99.01 33.57
C LYS A 253 -68.03 98.99 33.33
N VAL A 254 -68.81 99.48 34.30
CA VAL A 254 -69.72 100.60 34.05
C VAL A 254 -69.84 101.48 35.29
N SER A 255 -69.25 102.67 35.20
CA SER A 255 -69.70 103.98 35.72
C SER A 255 -68.66 104.97 35.16
N ALA A 256 -68.89 105.58 34.00
CA ALA A 256 -69.75 106.75 33.76
C ALA A 256 -69.09 108.06 34.20
N SER A 257 -69.17 109.06 33.30
CA SER A 257 -69.23 110.49 33.62
C SER A 257 -67.93 111.19 34.03
N GLU A 258 -67.15 111.66 33.04
CA GLU A 258 -66.74 113.07 32.91
C GLU A 258 -65.79 113.25 31.71
N LEU A 259 -66.05 114.30 30.91
CA LEU A 259 -65.12 114.93 29.97
C LEU A 259 -64.79 114.23 28.64
N VAL A 260 -65.77 114.07 27.73
CA VAL A 260 -65.59 114.45 26.30
C VAL A 260 -66.93 114.91 25.68
N ALA A 261 -67.64 115.81 26.38
CA ALA A 261 -68.65 116.69 25.78
C ALA A 261 -68.13 118.15 25.76
N GLU A 262 -66.82 118.30 25.58
CA GLU A 262 -66.11 119.57 25.39
C GLU A 262 -65.24 119.50 24.12
N ASN A 263 -65.70 118.73 23.13
CA ASN A 263 -65.08 118.67 21.80
C ASN A 263 -66.09 118.71 20.65
N GLU A 264 -67.29 119.23 20.94
CA GLU A 264 -68.37 119.48 19.98
C GLU A 264 -68.97 120.89 20.12
N SER A 265 -68.21 121.83 20.67
CA SER A 265 -68.51 123.28 20.71
C SER A 265 -67.57 124.13 19.83
N LEU A 266 -66.55 123.51 19.21
CA LEU A 266 -65.59 124.20 18.33
C LEU A 266 -65.27 123.41 17.05
N LYS A 267 -66.31 122.85 16.39
CA LYS A 267 -66.16 122.40 15.00
C LYS A 267 -67.19 122.96 14.02
N ASN A 268 -68.31 123.53 14.48
CA ASN A 268 -69.36 124.05 13.58
C ASN A 268 -69.75 125.52 13.82
N ARG A 269 -68.84 126.35 14.35
CA ARG A 269 -68.96 127.82 14.36
C ARG A 269 -67.62 128.52 14.07
N LEU A 270 -67.09 128.37 12.85
CA LEU A 270 -66.37 129.47 12.16
C LEU A 270 -66.13 129.16 10.68
N ALA A 271 -67.17 128.70 9.99
CA ALA A 271 -67.26 128.95 8.56
C ALA A 271 -67.83 130.36 8.37
N SER A 272 -67.00 131.24 7.83
CA SER A 272 -67.39 132.40 7.02
C SER A 272 -67.93 133.64 7.73
N ALA A 273 -67.01 134.42 8.32
CA ALA A 273 -66.77 135.83 8.02
C ALA A 273 -65.61 136.24 8.94
N GLU A 274 -64.50 136.76 8.44
CA GLU A 274 -64.33 138.21 8.40
C GLU A 274 -63.27 138.57 7.36
N ALA A 275 -63.76 139.13 6.26
CA ALA A 275 -62.95 139.89 5.33
C ALA A 275 -62.59 141.24 5.97
N LEU A 276 -61.31 141.60 5.81
CA LEU A 276 -60.74 142.95 5.87
C LEU A 276 -60.79 143.67 7.23
N GLN A 277 -59.63 143.83 7.87
CA GLN A 277 -58.96 145.14 7.81
C GLN A 277 -57.48 145.06 8.21
N ARG A 278 -56.62 145.20 7.20
CA ARG A 278 -55.24 145.67 7.33
C ARG A 278 -55.22 147.00 8.10
N SER A 279 -54.52 147.08 9.24
CA SER A 279 -53.97 148.32 9.82
C SER A 279 -53.39 148.10 11.24
N SER A 280 -52.41 147.21 11.39
CA SER A 280 -51.42 147.34 12.49
C SER A 280 -50.08 146.65 12.21
N GLU A 281 -49.82 146.32 10.93
CA GLU A 281 -48.48 146.04 10.42
C GLU A 281 -47.65 147.33 10.53
N ASN A 282 -46.79 147.40 11.55
CA ASN A 282 -45.43 148.00 11.49
C ASN A 282 -44.66 147.98 12.83
N SER A 283 -45.08 147.20 13.85
CA SER A 283 -44.27 147.06 15.09
C SER A 283 -43.85 145.62 15.45
N LYS A 284 -44.37 144.58 14.78
CA LYS A 284 -44.06 143.16 15.08
C LYS A 284 -43.05 142.49 14.14
N ILE A 285 -42.57 143.21 13.13
CA ILE A 285 -41.64 142.66 12.11
C ILE A 285 -40.19 142.58 12.64
N ALA A 286 -39.85 143.27 13.74
CA ALA A 286 -38.50 143.19 14.34
C ALA A 286 -38.32 141.96 15.27
N GLU A 287 -39.35 141.52 16.00
CA GLU A 287 -39.30 140.31 16.84
C GLU A 287 -39.28 139.01 16.02
N LEU A 288 -39.96 138.99 14.87
CA LEU A 288 -40.04 137.80 13.99
C LEU A 288 -38.74 137.50 13.23
N LEU A 289 -37.81 138.45 13.12
CA LEU A 289 -36.51 138.21 12.47
C LEU A 289 -35.52 137.46 13.38
N GLU A 290 -35.60 137.67 14.69
CA GLU A 290 -34.76 136.97 15.67
C GLU A 290 -35.27 135.53 15.92
N GLU A 291 -36.59 135.34 15.92
CA GLU A 291 -37.21 134.01 16.03
C GLU A 291 -36.99 133.16 14.76
N SER A 292 -36.98 133.78 13.57
CA SER A 292 -36.69 133.09 12.31
C SER A 292 -35.22 132.65 12.19
N GLN A 293 -34.27 133.39 12.77
CA GLN A 293 -32.85 132.98 12.83
C GLN A 293 -32.61 131.80 13.77
N ASN A 294 -33.35 131.72 14.88
CA ASN A 294 -33.24 130.62 15.84
C ASN A 294 -33.86 129.32 15.31
N LEU A 295 -35.01 129.44 14.63
CA LEU A 295 -35.65 128.31 13.92
C LEU A 295 -34.79 127.77 12.78
N LYS A 296 -34.04 128.63 12.07
CA LYS A 296 -33.13 128.19 11.00
C LYS A 296 -31.98 127.32 11.53
N LYS A 297 -31.39 127.66 12.68
CA LYS A 297 -30.35 126.85 13.34
C LYS A 297 -30.87 125.50 13.83
N GLN A 298 -32.10 125.46 14.36
CA GLN A 298 -32.74 124.21 14.76
C GLN A 298 -33.06 123.32 13.54
N LEU A 299 -33.46 123.92 12.42
CA LEU A 299 -33.73 123.18 11.19
C LEU A 299 -32.45 122.57 10.60
N GLU A 300 -31.33 123.28 10.61
CA GLU A 300 -30.02 122.77 10.16
C GLU A 300 -29.55 121.59 11.02
N SER A 301 -29.72 121.66 12.35
CA SER A 301 -29.42 120.56 13.28
C SER A 301 -30.31 119.32 13.07
N VAL A 302 -31.60 119.51 12.81
CA VAL A 302 -32.52 118.40 12.52
C VAL A 302 -32.22 117.77 11.15
N THR A 303 -31.76 118.57 10.20
CA THR A 303 -31.40 118.09 8.85
C THR A 303 -30.12 117.25 8.91
N GLU A 304 -29.10 117.66 9.66
CA GLU A 304 -27.90 116.83 9.92
C GLU A 304 -28.25 115.53 10.67
N ALA A 305 -29.12 115.59 11.68
CA ALA A 305 -29.57 114.40 12.40
C ALA A 305 -30.33 113.42 11.48
N TYR A 306 -31.17 113.93 10.58
CA TYR A 306 -31.88 113.11 9.60
C TYR A 306 -30.93 112.49 8.57
N GLN A 307 -29.94 113.25 8.11
CA GLN A 307 -28.96 112.79 7.13
C GLN A 307 -28.05 111.70 7.72
N ASN A 308 -27.61 111.88 8.97
CA ASN A 308 -26.85 110.86 9.72
C ASN A 308 -27.68 109.59 10.00
N ALA A 309 -28.98 109.72 10.29
CA ALA A 309 -29.86 108.56 10.44
C ALA A 309 -30.09 107.81 9.11
N CYS A 310 -30.14 108.54 7.99
CA CYS A 310 -30.28 107.96 6.66
C CYS A 310 -29.00 107.22 6.23
N GLU A 311 -27.82 107.73 6.56
CA GLU A 311 -26.54 107.06 6.28
C GLU A 311 -26.34 105.83 7.17
N SER A 312 -26.69 105.91 8.45
CA SER A 312 -26.77 104.76 9.37
C SER A 312 -27.71 103.66 8.84
N GLY A 313 -28.90 104.03 8.35
CA GLY A 313 -29.84 103.09 7.75
C GLY A 313 -29.32 102.44 6.46
N LYS A 314 -28.52 103.15 5.65
CA LYS A 314 -27.88 102.59 4.45
C LYS A 314 -26.78 101.58 4.80
N ILE A 315 -26.02 101.82 5.87
CA ILE A 315 -24.99 100.90 6.35
C ILE A 315 -25.64 99.62 6.89
N ALA A 316 -26.68 99.74 7.73
CA ALA A 316 -27.42 98.60 8.26
C ALA A 316 -28.12 97.79 7.14
N ALA A 317 -28.66 98.46 6.12
CA ALA A 317 -29.24 97.78 4.96
C ALA A 317 -28.17 97.05 4.12
N ALA A 318 -26.97 97.62 3.97
CA ALA A 318 -25.86 96.97 3.28
C ALA A 318 -25.34 95.73 4.02
N GLU A 319 -25.27 95.79 5.36
CA GLU A 319 -24.91 94.63 6.20
C GLU A 319 -25.94 93.51 6.09
N LEU A 320 -27.24 93.82 6.15
CA LEU A 320 -28.31 92.83 5.97
C LEU A 320 -28.32 92.20 4.56
N VAL A 321 -27.92 92.95 3.53
CA VAL A 321 -27.76 92.44 2.17
C VAL A 321 -26.53 91.54 2.06
N ALA A 322 -25.42 91.88 2.72
CA ALA A 322 -24.22 91.06 2.78
C ALA A 322 -24.48 89.74 3.55
N GLU A 323 -25.20 89.81 4.65
CA GLU A 323 -25.60 88.65 5.45
C GLU A 323 -26.57 87.74 4.67
N ASN A 324 -27.57 88.30 3.98
CA ASN A 324 -28.43 87.51 3.09
C ASN A 324 -27.65 86.84 1.95
N LYS A 325 -26.64 87.51 1.39
CA LYS A 325 -25.78 86.92 0.36
C LYS A 325 -24.91 85.79 0.92
N SER A 326 -24.42 85.93 2.15
CA SER A 326 -23.68 84.90 2.88
C SER A 326 -24.57 83.69 3.17
N LEU A 327 -25.76 83.91 3.76
CA LEU A 327 -26.73 82.86 4.06
C LEU A 327 -27.20 82.13 2.81
N LYS A 328 -27.41 82.84 1.69
CA LYS A 328 -27.76 82.21 0.41
C LYS A 328 -26.63 81.34 -0.13
N SER A 329 -25.38 81.75 0.07
CA SER A 329 -24.20 80.95 -0.33
C SER A 329 -24.05 79.71 0.56
N GLN A 330 -24.30 79.84 1.87
CA GLN A 330 -24.32 78.72 2.80
C GLN A 330 -25.46 77.73 2.50
N LEU A 331 -26.63 78.24 2.12
CA LEU A 331 -27.77 77.40 1.73
C LEU A 331 -27.46 76.59 0.47
N ILE A 332 -26.83 77.20 -0.53
CA ILE A 332 -26.39 76.52 -1.76
C ILE A 332 -25.37 75.43 -1.42
N SER A 333 -24.36 75.73 -0.60
CA SER A 333 -23.35 74.76 -0.18
C SER A 333 -23.95 73.60 0.62
N ALA A 334 -24.89 73.87 1.53
CA ALA A 334 -25.60 72.84 2.28
C ALA A 334 -26.48 71.96 1.36
N GLN A 335 -27.11 72.56 0.34
CA GLN A 335 -27.91 71.85 -0.64
C GLN A 335 -27.06 70.95 -1.55
N GLU A 336 -25.87 71.41 -1.96
CA GLU A 336 -24.88 70.61 -2.70
C GLU A 336 -24.34 69.45 -1.85
N ALA A 337 -24.05 69.68 -0.57
CA ALA A 337 -23.62 68.64 0.36
C ALA A 337 -24.70 67.56 0.58
N LEU A 338 -25.97 67.96 0.67
CA LEU A 338 -27.10 67.05 0.80
C LEU A 338 -27.29 66.21 -0.47
N GLN A 339 -27.10 66.82 -1.64
CA GLN A 339 -27.18 66.13 -2.92
C GLN A 339 -26.03 65.12 -3.09
N HIS A 340 -24.81 65.48 -2.70
CA HIS A 340 -23.67 64.56 -2.65
C HIS A 340 -23.89 63.39 -1.67
N ALA A 341 -24.45 63.66 -0.48
CA ALA A 341 -24.78 62.61 0.49
C ALA A 341 -25.84 61.63 -0.06
N SER A 342 -26.88 62.17 -0.71
CA SER A 342 -27.93 61.40 -1.40
C SER A 342 -27.36 60.51 -2.52
N GLU A 343 -26.45 61.03 -3.34
CA GLU A 343 -25.79 60.26 -4.40
C GLU A 343 -24.82 59.20 -3.84
N SER A 344 -24.14 59.48 -2.73
CA SER A 344 -23.30 58.50 -2.04
C SER A 344 -24.13 57.36 -1.44
N SER A 345 -25.31 57.66 -0.89
CA SER A 345 -26.25 56.69 -0.33
C SER A 345 -26.80 55.75 -1.42
N LYS A 346 -27.11 56.29 -2.61
CA LYS A 346 -27.50 55.46 -3.77
C LYS A 346 -26.39 54.52 -4.24
N LYS A 347 -25.12 54.97 -4.21
CA LYS A 347 -23.96 54.13 -4.54
C LYS A 347 -23.72 53.04 -3.48
N ALA A 348 -23.87 53.37 -2.20
CA ALA A 348 -23.77 52.41 -1.10
C ALA A 348 -24.88 51.33 -1.16
N SER A 349 -26.11 51.73 -1.51
CA SER A 349 -27.22 50.79 -1.70
C SER A 349 -27.02 49.87 -2.92
N GLN A 350 -26.45 50.38 -4.02
CA GLN A 350 -26.05 49.54 -5.15
C GLN A 350 -24.88 48.61 -4.83
N GLN A 351 -23.92 49.03 -3.99
CA GLN A 351 -22.85 48.16 -3.51
C GLN A 351 -23.39 47.04 -2.63
N SER A 352 -24.31 47.33 -1.71
CA SER A 352 -24.97 46.32 -0.87
C SER A 352 -25.74 45.29 -1.70
N ALA A 353 -26.44 45.70 -2.76
CA ALA A 353 -27.13 44.76 -3.66
C ALA A 353 -26.14 43.82 -4.39
N LYS A 354 -25.01 44.36 -4.87
CA LYS A 354 -23.94 43.56 -5.49
C LYS A 354 -23.24 42.63 -4.49
N GLU A 355 -23.14 43.05 -3.23
CA GLU A 355 -22.56 42.25 -2.15
C GLU A 355 -23.47 41.08 -1.78
N ILE A 356 -24.80 41.28 -1.79
CA ILE A 356 -25.78 40.19 -1.64
C ILE A 356 -25.70 39.21 -2.83
N GLU A 357 -25.63 39.71 -4.07
CA GLU A 357 -25.42 38.84 -5.25
C GLU A 357 -24.11 38.08 -5.18
N LEU A 358 -23.03 38.71 -4.70
CA LEU A 358 -21.73 38.06 -4.51
C LEU A 358 -21.81 36.98 -3.43
N HIS A 359 -22.44 37.24 -2.29
CA HIS A 359 -22.65 36.24 -1.25
C HIS A 359 -23.50 35.06 -1.74
N GLN A 360 -24.51 35.33 -2.57
CA GLN A 360 -25.34 34.29 -3.17
C GLN A 360 -24.56 33.46 -4.18
N LEU A 361 -23.71 34.09 -5.00
CA LEU A 361 -22.81 33.40 -5.92
C LEU A 361 -21.75 32.57 -5.19
N VAL A 362 -21.19 33.09 -4.10
CA VAL A 362 -20.27 32.35 -3.23
C VAL A 362 -20.98 31.14 -2.61
N GLY A 363 -22.21 31.30 -2.11
CA GLY A 363 -23.00 30.18 -1.60
C GLY A 363 -23.32 29.10 -2.65
N ASP A 364 -23.59 29.51 -3.89
CA ASP A 364 -23.81 28.60 -5.02
C ASP A 364 -22.51 27.88 -5.45
N LEU A 365 -21.39 28.59 -5.46
CA LEU A 365 -20.07 28.01 -5.72
C LEU A 365 -19.70 27.01 -4.63
N THR A 366 -19.87 27.34 -3.35
CA THR A 366 -19.61 26.43 -2.23
C THR A 366 -20.45 25.16 -2.32
N ARG A 367 -21.75 25.28 -2.63
CA ARG A 367 -22.62 24.10 -2.85
C ARG A 367 -22.17 23.25 -4.04
N LYS A 368 -21.76 23.87 -5.15
CA LYS A 368 -21.21 23.13 -6.31
C LYS A 368 -19.90 22.42 -5.96
N LEU A 369 -19.03 23.08 -5.18
CA LEU A 369 -17.77 22.51 -4.71
C LEU A 369 -18.02 21.30 -3.79
N GLU A 370 -18.99 21.41 -2.88
CA GLU A 370 -19.38 20.29 -2.01
C GLU A 370 -19.96 19.10 -2.80
N ILE A 371 -20.75 19.36 -3.86
CA ILE A 371 -21.25 18.31 -4.75
C ILE A 371 -20.08 17.63 -5.49
N VAL A 372 -19.13 18.40 -6.01
CA VAL A 372 -17.95 17.88 -6.70
C VAL A 372 -17.06 17.08 -5.75
N GLU A 373 -16.84 17.56 -4.53
CA GLU A 373 -16.07 16.83 -3.51
C GLU A 373 -16.76 15.54 -3.07
N ARG A 374 -18.09 15.55 -2.93
CA ARG A 374 -18.86 14.33 -2.63
C ARG A 374 -18.74 13.33 -3.78
N ALA A 375 -18.84 13.79 -5.04
CA ALA A 375 -18.60 12.95 -6.21
C ALA A 375 -17.14 12.42 -6.30
N ARG A 376 -16.15 13.24 -5.91
CA ARG A 376 -14.73 12.81 -5.83
C ARG A 376 -14.55 11.70 -4.80
N ARG A 377 -15.15 11.85 -3.60
CA ARG A 377 -15.12 10.83 -2.54
C ARG A 377 -15.80 9.54 -2.98
N ASP A 378 -16.92 9.63 -3.69
CA ASP A 378 -17.60 8.45 -4.23
C ASP A 378 -16.75 7.72 -5.30
N GLN A 379 -16.03 8.47 -6.14
CA GLN A 379 -15.07 7.90 -7.09
C GLN A 379 -13.86 7.26 -6.40
N GLU A 380 -13.32 7.90 -5.37
CA GLU A 380 -12.20 7.39 -4.56
C GLU A 380 -12.58 6.07 -3.87
N PHE A 381 -13.78 6.01 -3.29
CA PHE A 381 -14.33 4.77 -2.73
C PHE A 381 -14.54 3.68 -3.79
N GLY A 382 -14.93 4.07 -5.01
CA GLY A 382 -15.01 3.16 -6.16
C GLY A 382 -13.65 2.57 -6.56
N LEU A 383 -12.60 3.40 -6.56
CA LEU A 383 -11.23 2.96 -6.84
C LEU A 383 -10.70 2.04 -5.75
N ASP A 384 -10.90 2.36 -4.48
CA ASP A 384 -10.50 1.49 -3.36
C ASP A 384 -11.19 0.13 -3.42
N ARG A 385 -12.49 0.11 -3.77
CA ARG A 385 -13.23 -1.14 -3.96
C ARG A 385 -12.68 -1.97 -5.12
N LEU A 386 -12.33 -1.34 -6.24
CA LEU A 386 -11.72 -2.01 -7.40
C LEU A 386 -10.32 -2.51 -7.07
N GLN A 387 -9.52 -1.74 -6.33
CA GLN A 387 -8.19 -2.12 -5.90
C GLN A 387 -8.23 -3.29 -4.91
N ALA A 388 -9.20 -3.31 -3.98
CA ALA A 388 -9.45 -4.45 -3.11
C ALA A 388 -9.93 -5.69 -3.89
N GLN A 389 -10.73 -5.52 -4.95
CA GLN A 389 -11.11 -6.62 -5.85
C GLN A 389 -9.90 -7.16 -6.61
N LEU A 390 -9.05 -6.29 -7.15
CA LEU A 390 -7.81 -6.68 -7.82
C LEU A 390 -6.86 -7.42 -6.86
N GLY A 391 -6.77 -6.96 -5.61
CA GLY A 391 -6.01 -7.63 -4.54
C GLY A 391 -6.50 -9.06 -4.29
N ARG A 392 -7.82 -9.26 -4.14
CA ARG A 392 -8.41 -10.59 -3.97
C ARG A 392 -8.14 -11.52 -5.16
N VAL A 393 -8.31 -11.02 -6.39
CA VAL A 393 -8.04 -11.82 -7.60
C VAL A 393 -6.56 -12.17 -7.72
N THR A 394 -5.68 -11.24 -7.36
CA THR A 394 -4.23 -11.50 -7.34
C THR A 394 -3.87 -12.53 -6.28
N GLU A 395 -4.47 -12.45 -5.09
CA GLU A 395 -4.27 -13.43 -4.02
C GLU A 395 -4.77 -14.82 -4.45
N GLU A 396 -5.97 -14.93 -5.03
CA GLU A 396 -6.50 -16.18 -5.60
C GLU A 396 -5.58 -16.73 -6.72
N LEU A 397 -5.04 -15.88 -7.58
CA LEU A 397 -4.10 -16.30 -8.63
C LEU A 397 -2.78 -16.81 -8.03
N THR A 398 -2.24 -16.15 -7.01
CA THR A 398 -1.03 -16.61 -6.33
C THR A 398 -1.28 -17.91 -5.56
N ASP A 399 -2.45 -18.07 -4.95
CA ASP A 399 -2.82 -19.27 -4.21
C ASP A 399 -3.02 -20.47 -5.15
N THR A 400 -3.63 -20.24 -6.33
CA THR A 400 -3.74 -21.25 -7.38
C THR A 400 -2.37 -21.62 -7.95
N GLN A 401 -1.48 -20.66 -8.21
CA GLN A 401 -0.09 -20.94 -8.61
C GLN A 401 0.67 -21.74 -7.54
N ARG A 402 0.49 -21.42 -6.25
CA ARG A 402 1.12 -22.14 -5.14
C ARG A 402 0.61 -23.58 -5.04
N LYS A 403 -0.69 -23.80 -5.24
CA LYS A 403 -1.32 -25.13 -5.32
C LYS A 403 -0.81 -25.92 -6.53
N LEU A 404 -0.62 -25.27 -7.68
CA LEU A 404 -0.07 -25.88 -8.88
C LEU A 404 1.37 -26.33 -8.66
N ALA A 405 2.23 -25.46 -8.10
CA ALA A 405 3.60 -25.80 -7.75
C ALA A 405 3.67 -26.92 -6.69
N HIS A 406 2.78 -26.92 -5.70
CA HIS A 406 2.66 -28.03 -4.75
C HIS A 406 2.25 -29.34 -5.43
N SER A 407 1.32 -29.28 -6.39
CA SER A 407 0.90 -30.47 -7.15
C SER A 407 2.01 -31.00 -8.06
N GLU A 408 2.77 -30.11 -8.71
CA GLU A 408 3.92 -30.47 -9.54
C GLU A 408 5.02 -31.10 -8.69
N ASN A 409 5.36 -30.49 -7.54
CA ASN A 409 6.32 -31.05 -6.60
C ASN A 409 5.83 -32.38 -6.00
N ALA A 410 4.53 -32.54 -5.74
CA ALA A 410 3.96 -33.81 -5.29
C ALA A 410 4.01 -34.88 -6.38
N ILE A 411 3.78 -34.52 -7.65
CA ILE A 411 3.93 -35.41 -8.82
C ILE A 411 5.39 -35.80 -8.99
N GLN A 412 6.33 -34.86 -8.87
CA GLN A 412 7.76 -35.10 -8.98
C GLN A 412 8.29 -35.96 -7.82
N ALA A 413 7.81 -35.71 -6.59
CA ALA A 413 8.11 -36.50 -5.41
C ALA A 413 7.54 -37.93 -5.52
N SER A 414 6.32 -38.09 -6.05
CA SER A 414 5.75 -39.41 -6.31
C SER A 414 6.43 -40.13 -7.48
N GLN A 415 6.89 -39.42 -8.53
CA GLN A 415 7.74 -39.98 -9.59
C GLN A 415 9.09 -40.47 -9.07
N SER A 416 9.72 -39.70 -8.19
CA SER A 416 11.01 -40.05 -7.58
C SER A 416 10.90 -41.13 -6.50
N LEU A 417 9.74 -41.25 -5.82
CA LEU A 417 9.41 -42.39 -4.95
C LEU A 417 9.10 -43.66 -5.77
N LEU A 418 8.41 -43.53 -6.90
CA LEU A 418 8.17 -44.65 -7.83
C LEU A 418 9.50 -45.26 -8.30
N GLN A 419 10.54 -44.45 -8.56
CA GLN A 419 11.88 -44.93 -8.94
C GLN A 419 12.61 -45.74 -7.86
N THR A 420 12.14 -45.77 -6.61
CA THR A 420 12.73 -46.61 -5.55
C THR A 420 11.84 -47.79 -5.20
N GLU A 421 12.36 -48.99 -5.49
CA GLU A 421 11.89 -50.34 -5.14
C GLU A 421 10.55 -50.82 -5.70
N ASN A 422 9.52 -49.99 -5.86
CA ASN A 422 8.21 -50.44 -6.41
C ASN A 422 8.07 -50.29 -7.93
N SER A 423 8.79 -49.39 -8.62
CA SER A 423 8.74 -49.29 -10.09
C SER A 423 9.32 -50.53 -10.81
N PHE A 424 10.17 -51.32 -10.16
CA PHE A 424 10.73 -52.51 -10.80
C PHE A 424 9.65 -53.59 -11.00
N GLN A 425 8.80 -53.81 -9.98
CA GLN A 425 7.69 -54.76 -10.09
C GLN A 425 6.64 -54.36 -11.12
N TYR A 426 6.19 -53.10 -11.13
CA TYR A 426 5.20 -52.67 -12.12
C TYR A 426 5.80 -52.55 -13.53
N GLY A 427 7.09 -52.23 -13.64
CA GLY A 427 7.82 -52.25 -14.91
C GLY A 427 7.91 -53.65 -15.51
N GLU A 428 8.25 -54.67 -14.70
CA GLU A 428 8.26 -56.06 -15.12
C GLU A 428 6.87 -56.57 -15.49
N LYS A 429 5.84 -56.23 -14.71
CA LYS A 429 4.44 -56.57 -15.04
C LYS A 429 4.00 -55.91 -16.34
N LEU A 430 4.31 -54.63 -16.55
CA LEU A 430 4.00 -53.92 -17.79
C LEU A 430 4.71 -54.56 -18.99
N HIS A 431 5.99 -54.93 -18.82
CA HIS A 431 6.76 -55.59 -19.87
C HIS A 431 6.21 -56.99 -20.19
N LYS A 432 5.78 -57.74 -19.17
CA LYS A 432 5.05 -59.01 -19.33
C LYS A 432 3.77 -58.78 -20.12
N TYR A 433 2.94 -57.79 -19.78
CA TYR A 433 1.70 -57.49 -20.50
C TYR A 433 1.91 -57.06 -21.96
N LEU A 434 2.94 -56.26 -22.22
CA LEU A 434 3.37 -55.92 -23.60
C LEU A 434 3.79 -57.16 -24.38
N GLY A 435 4.50 -58.10 -23.75
CA GLY A 435 4.84 -59.39 -24.35
C GLY A 435 3.62 -60.23 -24.71
N LEU A 436 2.63 -60.30 -23.82
CA LEU A 436 1.39 -61.05 -24.05
C LEU A 436 0.52 -60.40 -25.16
N LEU A 437 0.43 -59.08 -25.19
CA LEU A 437 -0.26 -58.35 -26.26
C LEU A 437 0.39 -58.58 -27.62
N LYS A 438 1.72 -58.64 -27.67
CA LYS A 438 2.46 -58.97 -28.88
C LYS A 438 2.16 -60.39 -29.36
N GLN A 439 2.16 -61.38 -28.46
CA GLN A 439 1.81 -62.77 -28.81
C GLN A 439 0.38 -62.89 -29.35
N LEU A 440 -0.58 -62.18 -28.75
CA LEU A 440 -1.96 -62.14 -29.26
C LEU A 440 -2.05 -61.51 -30.64
N LYS A 441 -1.30 -60.43 -30.88
CA LYS A 441 -1.25 -59.77 -32.18
C LYS A 441 -0.63 -60.68 -33.24
N ASP A 442 0.50 -61.31 -32.94
CA ASP A 442 1.19 -62.22 -33.87
C ASP A 442 0.29 -63.41 -34.23
N SER A 443 -0.48 -63.95 -33.27
CA SER A 443 -1.47 -64.99 -33.53
C SER A 443 -2.64 -64.51 -34.41
N LEU A 444 -3.06 -63.25 -34.28
CA LEU A 444 -4.12 -62.67 -35.11
C LEU A 444 -3.63 -62.44 -36.56
N ASP A 445 -2.40 -61.98 -36.72
CA ASP A 445 -1.78 -61.77 -38.03
C ASP A 445 -1.57 -63.09 -38.80
N GLU A 446 -1.28 -64.19 -38.08
CA GLU A 446 -1.19 -65.56 -38.63
C GLU A 446 -2.56 -66.06 -39.13
N GLU A 447 -3.64 -65.84 -38.36
CA GLU A 447 -5.01 -66.16 -38.78
C GLU A 447 -5.45 -65.34 -40.00
N GLN A 448 -5.14 -64.04 -40.01
CA GLN A 448 -5.46 -63.18 -41.14
C GLN A 448 -4.76 -63.65 -42.43
N SER A 449 -3.49 -64.07 -42.32
CA SER A 449 -2.72 -64.60 -43.44
C SER A 449 -3.30 -65.91 -43.97
N ARG A 450 -3.84 -66.76 -43.07
CA ARG A 450 -4.52 -68.00 -43.43
C ARG A 450 -5.86 -67.77 -44.12
N CYS A 451 -6.67 -66.82 -43.66
CA CYS A 451 -7.90 -66.44 -44.35
C CYS A 451 -7.62 -66.01 -45.80
N ASN A 452 -6.51 -65.31 -46.02
CA ASN A 452 -6.07 -64.89 -47.35
C ASN A 452 -5.61 -66.09 -48.22
N SER A 453 -4.97 -67.10 -47.64
CA SER A 453 -4.55 -68.31 -48.37
C SER A 453 -5.73 -69.21 -48.75
N LEU A 454 -6.72 -69.38 -47.86
CA LEU A 454 -7.97 -70.09 -48.15
C LEU A 454 -8.78 -69.42 -49.26
N GLY A 455 -8.85 -68.08 -49.25
CA GLY A 455 -9.49 -67.31 -50.31
C GLY A 455 -8.82 -67.48 -51.69
N SER A 456 -7.51 -67.69 -51.71
CA SER A 456 -6.75 -67.96 -52.95
C SER A 456 -7.02 -69.36 -53.49
N TRP A 457 -7.25 -70.34 -52.62
CA TRP A 457 -7.54 -71.72 -53.00
C TRP A 457 -8.94 -71.89 -53.61
N LEU A 458 -9.94 -71.15 -53.12
CA LEU A 458 -11.30 -71.13 -53.68
C LEU A 458 -11.35 -70.72 -55.17
N ASN A 459 -10.32 -70.02 -55.66
CA ASN A 459 -10.24 -69.58 -57.05
C ASN A 459 -9.61 -70.63 -57.99
N LEU A 460 -8.91 -71.64 -57.47
CA LEU A 460 -8.14 -72.62 -58.27
C LEU A 460 -8.92 -73.87 -58.68
N THR A 461 -10.09 -74.14 -58.08
CA THR A 461 -10.84 -75.40 -58.25
C THR A 461 -11.83 -75.41 -59.44
N THR A 462 -11.71 -74.49 -60.39
CA THR A 462 -12.70 -74.33 -61.48
C THR A 462 -12.43 -75.11 -62.78
N GLU A 463 -11.29 -75.79 -62.96
CA GLU A 463 -10.96 -76.42 -64.26
C GLU A 463 -10.17 -77.74 -64.14
N SER A 464 -10.83 -78.92 -64.12
CA SER A 464 -10.27 -80.23 -64.62
C SER A 464 -11.28 -81.39 -64.49
N GLY A 465 -11.09 -82.51 -65.21
CA GLY A 465 -12.09 -83.58 -65.43
C GLY A 465 -11.81 -84.98 -64.86
N ASN A 466 -10.81 -85.15 -63.97
CA ASN A 466 -10.62 -86.36 -63.14
C ASN A 466 -10.74 -85.99 -61.65
N LEU A 467 -11.75 -85.17 -61.37
CA LEU A 467 -11.81 -84.27 -60.23
C LEU A 467 -12.15 -84.98 -58.90
N MET A 468 -13.06 -85.95 -58.93
CA MET A 468 -13.79 -86.32 -57.70
C MET A 468 -12.95 -87.05 -56.63
N GLU A 469 -12.05 -87.97 -57.00
CA GLU A 469 -11.26 -88.72 -56.00
C GLU A 469 -10.09 -87.88 -55.43
N PHE A 470 -9.51 -87.01 -56.27
CA PHE A 470 -8.56 -85.99 -55.86
C PHE A 470 -9.23 -84.95 -54.97
N GLU A 471 -10.40 -84.45 -55.37
CA GLU A 471 -11.23 -83.54 -54.56
C GLU A 471 -11.60 -84.15 -53.21
N ILE A 472 -12.00 -85.42 -53.14
CA ILE A 472 -12.33 -86.07 -51.87
C ILE A 472 -11.10 -86.20 -50.97
N SER A 473 -9.94 -86.56 -51.53
CA SER A 473 -8.69 -86.68 -50.77
C SER A 473 -8.21 -85.31 -50.26
N GLU A 474 -8.36 -84.29 -51.09
CA GLU A 474 -7.98 -82.91 -50.78
C GLU A 474 -8.95 -82.26 -49.79
N LEU A 475 -10.25 -82.50 -49.90
CA LEU A 475 -11.25 -82.08 -48.91
C LEU A 475 -11.01 -82.75 -47.55
N ARG A 476 -10.58 -84.01 -47.51
CA ARG A 476 -10.19 -84.68 -46.26
C ARG A 476 -8.92 -84.07 -45.65
N ARG A 477 -7.93 -83.75 -46.48
CA ARG A 477 -6.72 -83.03 -46.05
C ARG A 477 -7.08 -81.68 -45.44
N LEU A 478 -7.90 -80.89 -46.14
CA LEU A 478 -8.38 -79.59 -45.68
C LEU A 478 -9.22 -79.69 -44.40
N LEU A 479 -10.09 -80.71 -44.28
CA LEU A 479 -10.86 -80.93 -43.06
C LEU A 479 -9.97 -81.26 -41.87
N GLN A 480 -8.93 -82.08 -42.08
CA GLN A 480 -7.95 -82.41 -41.04
C GLN A 480 -7.12 -81.19 -40.64
N GLU A 481 -6.69 -80.38 -41.61
CA GLU A 481 -5.98 -79.12 -41.37
C GLU A 481 -6.87 -78.12 -40.61
N GLU A 482 -8.14 -77.99 -40.99
CA GLU A 482 -9.08 -77.11 -40.28
C GLU A 482 -9.37 -77.62 -38.86
N GLN A 483 -9.40 -78.94 -38.64
CA GLN A 483 -9.59 -79.51 -37.31
C GLN A 483 -8.36 -79.31 -36.42
N GLU A 484 -7.15 -79.55 -36.94
CA GLU A 484 -5.90 -79.28 -36.21
C GLU A 484 -5.77 -77.79 -35.89
N HIS A 485 -6.12 -76.95 -36.86
CA HIS A 485 -6.14 -75.52 -36.71
C HIS A 485 -7.16 -75.06 -35.66
N SER A 486 -8.40 -75.57 -35.70
CA SER A 486 -9.43 -75.27 -34.69
C SER A 486 -8.97 -75.60 -33.27
N ILE A 487 -8.25 -76.71 -33.09
CA ILE A 487 -7.65 -77.09 -31.80
C ILE A 487 -6.56 -76.08 -31.38
N LYS A 488 -5.71 -75.64 -32.31
CA LYS A 488 -4.70 -74.60 -32.05
C LYS A 488 -5.35 -73.27 -31.65
N THR A 489 -6.34 -72.79 -32.40
CA THR A 489 -7.08 -71.55 -32.09
C THR A 489 -7.77 -71.67 -30.73
N LYS A 490 -8.40 -72.81 -30.42
CA LYS A 490 -9.05 -73.04 -29.12
C LYS A 490 -8.05 -73.00 -27.97
N THR A 491 -6.87 -73.62 -28.14
CA THR A 491 -5.79 -73.57 -27.15
C THR A 491 -5.27 -72.15 -26.95
N CYS A 492 -5.08 -71.38 -28.04
CA CYS A 492 -4.66 -69.98 -27.97
C CYS A 492 -5.71 -69.11 -27.26
N LEU A 493 -7.00 -69.29 -27.55
CA LEU A 493 -8.09 -68.58 -26.89
C LEU A 493 -8.16 -68.90 -25.38
N TYR A 494 -7.97 -70.16 -24.97
CA TYR A 494 -7.91 -70.47 -23.54
C TYR A 494 -6.71 -69.82 -22.85
N SER A 495 -5.55 -69.80 -23.50
CA SER A 495 -4.37 -69.07 -23.00
C SER A 495 -4.68 -67.58 -22.86
N ALA A 496 -5.29 -66.96 -23.89
CA ALA A 496 -5.72 -65.56 -23.88
C ALA A 496 -6.69 -65.25 -22.73
N VAL A 497 -7.70 -66.08 -22.53
CA VAL A 497 -8.65 -65.93 -21.43
C VAL A 497 -7.96 -66.03 -20.07
N SER A 498 -7.01 -66.97 -19.90
CA SER A 498 -6.24 -67.08 -18.67
C SER A 498 -5.40 -65.83 -18.40
N MET A 499 -4.78 -65.26 -19.44
CA MET A 499 -4.00 -64.02 -19.34
C MET A 499 -4.86 -62.83 -18.92
N ILE A 500 -6.06 -62.71 -19.50
CA ILE A 500 -7.01 -61.66 -19.12
C ILE A 500 -7.44 -61.80 -17.66
N HIS A 501 -7.68 -63.02 -17.16
CA HIS A 501 -8.01 -63.23 -15.76
C HIS A 501 -6.86 -62.83 -14.82
N GLU A 502 -5.61 -63.13 -15.18
CA GLU A 502 -4.43 -62.70 -14.42
C GLU A 502 -4.31 -61.18 -14.37
N ILE A 503 -4.48 -60.51 -15.52
CA ILE A 503 -4.51 -59.05 -15.64
C ILE A 503 -5.60 -58.45 -14.73
N LEU A 504 -6.81 -59.00 -14.76
CA LEU A 504 -7.93 -58.50 -13.95
C LEU A 504 -7.68 -58.68 -12.45
N ALA A 505 -7.05 -59.78 -12.03
CA ALA A 505 -6.66 -60.00 -10.65
C ALA A 505 -5.62 -58.97 -10.18
N ASP A 506 -4.62 -58.68 -11.02
CA ASP A 506 -3.61 -57.66 -10.77
C ASP A 506 -4.21 -56.25 -10.69
N PHE A 507 -5.15 -55.90 -11.58
CA PHE A 507 -5.86 -54.63 -11.52
C PHE A 507 -6.67 -54.47 -10.23
N LYS A 508 -7.28 -55.55 -9.75
CA LYS A 508 -8.00 -55.54 -8.48
C LYS A 508 -7.06 -55.28 -7.30
N SER A 509 -5.92 -55.98 -7.26
CA SER A 509 -4.88 -55.78 -6.24
C SER A 509 -4.35 -54.34 -6.25
N LEU A 510 -4.08 -53.79 -7.44
CA LEU A 510 -3.63 -52.40 -7.59
C LEU A 510 -4.70 -51.40 -7.10
N GLY A 511 -5.98 -51.70 -7.32
CA GLY A 511 -7.08 -50.90 -6.79
C GLY A 511 -7.11 -50.87 -5.25
N GLU A 512 -6.88 -52.02 -4.60
CA GLU A 512 -6.80 -52.13 -3.15
C GLU A 512 -5.56 -51.39 -2.58
N GLU A 513 -4.41 -51.46 -3.27
CA GLU A 513 -3.20 -50.71 -2.91
C GLU A 513 -3.39 -49.19 -3.04
N LEU A 514 -4.04 -48.72 -4.11
CA LEU A 514 -4.36 -47.30 -4.28
C LEU A 514 -5.31 -46.80 -3.19
N GLU A 515 -6.29 -47.61 -2.78
CA GLU A 515 -7.18 -47.25 -1.68
C GLU A 515 -6.43 -47.15 -0.36
N LYS A 516 -5.49 -48.06 -0.11
CA LYS A 516 -4.60 -48.01 1.05
C LYS A 516 -3.73 -46.74 1.04
N VAL A 517 -3.13 -46.39 -0.08
CA VAL A 517 -2.31 -45.16 -0.21
C VAL A 517 -3.17 -43.91 0.02
N ARG A 518 -4.43 -43.88 -0.46
CA ARG A 518 -5.38 -42.79 -0.16
C ARG A 518 -5.68 -42.69 1.33
N ALA A 519 -5.90 -43.81 2.00
CA ALA A 519 -6.14 -43.84 3.44
C ALA A 519 -4.91 -43.33 4.23
N ASP A 520 -3.71 -43.78 3.87
CA ASP A 520 -2.45 -43.34 4.50
C ASP A 520 -2.21 -41.83 4.29
N HIS A 521 -2.53 -41.31 3.10
CA HIS A 521 -2.45 -39.86 2.83
C HIS A 521 -3.42 -39.07 3.70
N ALA A 522 -4.67 -39.50 3.84
CA ALA A 522 -5.66 -38.84 4.67
C ALA A 522 -5.24 -38.81 6.15
N VAL A 523 -4.63 -39.89 6.65
CA VAL A 523 -4.05 -39.93 8.01
C VAL A 523 -2.88 -38.95 8.14
N LYS A 524 -1.98 -38.89 7.16
CA LYS A 524 -0.84 -37.97 7.17
C LYS A 524 -1.29 -36.50 7.14
N GLU A 525 -2.31 -36.17 6.35
CA GLU A 525 -2.91 -34.85 6.29
C GLU A 525 -3.54 -34.45 7.63
N SER A 526 -4.29 -35.36 8.25
CA SER A 526 -4.84 -35.17 9.60
C SER A 526 -3.75 -34.92 10.65
N HIS A 527 -2.65 -35.67 10.60
CA HIS A 527 -1.51 -35.47 11.50
C HIS A 527 -0.79 -34.13 11.25
N SER A 528 -0.66 -33.70 9.98
CA SER A 528 -0.11 -32.39 9.63
C SER A 528 -0.97 -31.26 10.19
N LEU A 529 -2.29 -31.34 10.05
CA LEU A 529 -3.23 -30.35 10.59
C LEU A 529 -3.18 -30.29 12.12
N ALA A 530 -3.11 -31.44 12.79
CA ALA A 530 -2.96 -31.51 14.24
C ALA A 530 -1.65 -30.88 14.74
N TYR A 531 -0.56 -31.07 13.99
CA TYR A 531 0.74 -30.47 14.29
C TYR A 531 0.69 -28.93 14.15
N ASP A 532 0.08 -28.42 13.08
CA ASP A 532 -0.09 -26.98 12.87
C ASP A 532 -0.97 -26.35 13.94
N GLU A 533 -2.05 -27.04 14.35
CA GLU A 533 -2.92 -26.58 15.45
C GLU A 533 -2.18 -26.53 16.78
N MET A 534 -1.33 -27.54 17.06
CA MET A 534 -0.49 -27.57 18.24
C MET A 534 0.53 -26.41 18.24
N GLN A 535 1.17 -26.11 17.11
CA GLN A 535 2.06 -24.95 17.01
C GLN A 535 1.31 -23.63 17.24
N LYS A 536 0.15 -23.45 16.60
CA LYS A 536 -0.69 -22.26 16.80
C LYS A 536 -1.11 -22.08 18.26
N LYS A 537 -1.44 -23.19 18.95
CA LYS A 537 -1.74 -23.18 20.38
C LYS A 537 -0.52 -22.76 21.21
N GLY A 538 0.66 -23.29 20.92
CA GLY A 538 1.90 -22.90 21.59
C GLY A 538 2.26 -21.42 21.40
N PHE A 539 2.01 -20.85 20.22
CA PHE A 539 2.19 -19.41 19.98
C PHE A 539 1.17 -18.57 20.75
N ARG A 540 -0.11 -18.98 20.79
CA ARG A 540 -1.14 -18.30 21.59
C ARG A 540 -0.80 -18.28 23.07
N GLU A 541 -0.41 -19.42 23.65
CA GLU A 541 -0.03 -19.50 25.07
C GLU A 541 1.18 -18.61 25.41
N ARG A 542 2.16 -18.50 24.51
CA ARG A 542 3.28 -17.55 24.68
C ARG A 542 2.83 -16.09 24.61
N LEU A 543 1.92 -15.79 23.68
CA LEU A 543 1.36 -14.45 23.53
C LEU A 543 0.56 -14.07 24.78
N ASP A 544 -0.32 -14.94 25.26
CA ASP A 544 -1.08 -14.72 26.50
C ASP A 544 -0.15 -14.52 27.71
N SER A 545 0.95 -15.30 27.78
CA SER A 545 1.95 -15.13 28.85
C SER A 545 2.68 -13.78 28.77
N LEU A 546 3.02 -13.30 27.56
CA LEU A 546 3.63 -11.99 27.37
C LEU A 546 2.65 -10.86 27.69
N THR A 547 1.39 -10.99 27.26
CA THR A 547 0.32 -10.05 27.59
C THR A 547 0.12 -9.94 29.10
N ALA A 548 0.08 -11.07 29.82
CA ALA A 548 -0.03 -11.06 31.29
C ALA A 548 1.15 -10.34 31.96
N LYS A 549 2.39 -10.55 31.48
CA LYS A 549 3.58 -9.85 31.99
C LYS A 549 3.55 -8.35 31.70
N LEU A 550 3.02 -7.94 30.55
CA LEU A 550 2.90 -6.54 30.18
C LEU A 550 1.91 -5.83 31.11
N VAL A 551 0.75 -6.43 31.35
CA VAL A 551 -0.25 -5.92 32.31
C VAL A 551 0.32 -5.81 33.73
N GLU A 552 1.10 -6.80 34.19
CA GLU A 552 1.78 -6.75 35.49
C GLU A 552 2.76 -5.55 35.59
N LYS A 553 3.49 -5.26 34.51
CA LYS A 553 4.42 -4.13 34.45
C LYS A 553 3.70 -2.78 34.39
N GLU A 554 2.60 -2.69 33.66
CA GLU A 554 1.74 -1.50 33.61
C GLU A 554 1.14 -1.20 34.99
N GLU A 555 0.65 -2.22 35.70
CA GLU A 555 0.15 -2.06 37.07
C GLU A 555 1.25 -1.57 38.01
N ALA A 556 2.46 -2.13 37.92
CA ALA A 556 3.61 -1.69 38.70
C ALA A 556 4.01 -0.23 38.40
N LEU A 557 3.97 0.19 37.13
CA LEU A 557 4.20 1.58 36.72
C LEU A 557 3.12 2.50 37.27
N ALA A 558 1.85 2.13 37.18
CA ALA A 558 0.74 2.90 37.74
C ALA A 558 0.84 3.05 39.28
N ILE A 559 1.31 2.02 39.99
CA ILE A 559 1.62 2.09 41.42
C ILE A 559 2.75 3.09 41.67
N SER A 560 3.84 3.03 40.90
CA SER A 560 4.99 3.93 41.03
C SER A 560 4.60 5.40 40.76
N GLN A 561 3.81 5.66 39.71
CA GLN A 561 3.30 6.99 39.40
C GLN A 561 2.43 7.57 40.53
N ARG A 562 1.53 6.75 41.13
CA ARG A 562 0.75 7.16 42.30
C ARG A 562 1.64 7.49 43.50
N HIS A 563 2.69 6.70 43.72
CA HIS A 563 3.65 6.98 44.80
C HIS A 563 4.40 8.30 44.57
N LEU A 564 4.86 8.57 43.34
CA LEU A 564 5.48 9.84 42.96
C LEU A 564 4.54 11.02 43.15
N ALA A 565 3.29 10.91 42.70
CA ALA A 565 2.28 11.95 42.90
C ALA A 565 2.04 12.24 44.39
N SER A 566 1.98 11.19 45.23
CA SER A 566 1.89 11.33 46.68
C SER A 566 3.11 12.03 47.28
N MET A 567 4.32 11.70 46.83
CA MET A 567 5.55 12.38 47.29
C MET A 567 5.57 13.85 46.88
N HIS A 568 5.16 14.17 45.65
CA HIS A 568 5.06 15.57 45.20
C HIS A 568 4.08 16.39 46.04
N GLU A 569 2.94 15.83 46.41
CA GLU A 569 1.97 16.51 47.28
C GLU A 569 2.52 16.70 48.71
N ALA A 570 3.23 15.71 49.25
CA ALA A 570 3.90 15.83 50.55
C ALA A 570 4.95 16.95 50.55
N VAL A 571 5.76 17.07 49.48
CA VAL A 571 6.73 18.16 49.31
C VAL A 571 6.02 19.51 49.18
N ARG A 572 4.90 19.57 48.46
CA ARG A 572 4.10 20.81 48.31
C ARG A 572 3.58 21.30 49.65
N LEU A 573 3.03 20.41 50.48
CA LEU A 573 2.55 20.72 51.82
C LEU A 573 3.71 21.14 52.75
N GLN A 574 4.85 20.44 52.69
CA GLN A 574 6.02 20.78 53.49
C GLN A 574 6.64 22.14 53.10
N ASN A 575 6.58 22.52 51.83
CA ASN A 575 7.00 23.85 51.37
C ASN A 575 6.03 24.95 51.82
N ALA A 576 4.73 24.67 51.91
CA ALA A 576 3.73 25.61 52.43
C ALA A 576 3.87 25.83 53.95
N GLU A 577 4.36 24.83 54.70
CA GLU A 577 4.59 24.93 56.15
C GLU A 577 5.88 25.67 56.52
N LYS A 578 6.83 25.87 55.58
CA LYS A 578 8.18 26.41 55.84
C LYS A 578 8.40 27.90 55.53
N GLU A 579 7.34 28.70 55.34
CA GLU A 579 7.47 30.17 55.31
C GLU A 579 7.82 30.81 56.66
N GLY A 580 8.06 30.02 57.72
CA GLY A 580 8.54 30.47 59.02
C GLY A 580 9.78 29.73 59.52
N SER A 581 10.97 30.33 59.28
CA SER A 581 12.26 30.07 59.95
C SER A 581 13.26 29.08 59.32
N GLY A 582 14.51 29.56 59.17
CA GLY A 582 15.77 28.82 59.42
C GLY A 582 16.22 27.69 58.46
N GLU A 583 15.33 26.86 57.92
CA GLU A 583 15.69 25.62 57.20
C GLU A 583 16.04 25.81 55.71
N VAL A 584 16.04 27.06 55.23
CA VAL A 584 16.25 27.42 53.81
C VAL A 584 17.62 26.99 53.29
N LYS A 585 18.64 26.81 54.15
CA LYS A 585 19.99 26.44 53.71
C LYS A 585 20.13 24.98 53.29
N VAL A 586 19.53 24.04 54.05
CA VAL A 586 19.59 22.61 53.73
C VAL A 586 18.75 22.29 52.49
N LEU A 587 17.58 22.93 52.36
CA LEU A 587 16.75 22.81 51.17
C LEU A 587 17.41 23.40 49.92
N LYS A 588 18.22 24.45 50.06
CA LYS A 588 18.99 25.02 48.94
C LYS A 588 20.09 24.08 48.45
N ASP A 589 20.75 23.37 49.36
CA ASP A 589 21.75 22.36 48.98
C ASP A 589 21.10 21.12 48.37
N GLN A 590 19.91 20.70 48.83
CA GLN A 590 19.12 19.65 48.20
C GLN A 590 18.61 20.04 46.81
N LEU A 591 18.15 21.28 46.62
CA LEU A 591 17.78 21.83 45.32
C LEU A 591 18.97 21.85 44.35
N LYS A 592 20.16 22.18 44.84
CA LYS A 592 21.38 22.17 44.03
C LYS A 592 21.72 20.75 43.58
N ASN A 593 21.70 19.77 44.48
CA ASN A 593 21.94 18.36 44.13
C ASN A 593 20.90 17.84 43.11
N LEU A 594 19.62 18.16 43.29
CA LEU A 594 18.57 17.79 42.33
C LEU A 594 18.77 18.48 40.97
N THR A 595 19.26 19.72 40.96
CA THR A 595 19.56 20.43 39.71
C THR A 595 20.73 19.78 38.98
N ASP A 596 21.79 19.41 39.70
CA ASP A 596 22.95 18.72 39.14
C ASP A 596 22.56 17.31 38.63
N GLU A 597 21.67 16.60 39.33
CA GLU A 597 21.15 15.28 38.92
C GLU A 597 20.25 15.37 37.69
N VAL A 598 19.38 16.38 37.61
CA VAL A 598 18.57 16.65 36.41
C VAL A 598 19.46 17.02 35.22
N GLN A 599 20.52 17.79 35.44
CA GLN A 599 21.47 18.14 34.39
C GLN A 599 22.25 16.91 33.91
N ALA A 600 22.69 16.04 34.81
CA ALA A 600 23.34 14.78 34.45
C ALA A 600 22.40 13.88 33.63
N LYS A 601 21.12 13.78 34.03
CA LYS A 601 20.10 13.03 33.26
C LYS A 601 19.83 13.63 31.89
N LYS A 602 19.91 14.96 31.77
CA LYS A 602 19.77 15.65 30.48
C LYS A 602 20.95 15.34 29.56
N ASP A 603 22.17 15.32 30.08
CA ASP A 603 23.37 14.99 29.29
C ASP A 603 23.36 13.50 28.88
N GLU A 604 22.88 12.60 29.75
CA GLU A 604 22.66 11.18 29.44
C GLU A 604 21.60 10.98 28.34
N LEU A 605 20.48 11.74 28.42
CA LEU A 605 19.45 11.73 27.39
C LEU A 605 19.97 12.27 26.05
N GLN A 606 20.83 13.29 26.08
CA GLN A 606 21.46 13.83 24.88
C GLN A 606 22.40 12.81 24.23
N ALA A 607 23.21 12.09 25.02
CA ALA A 607 24.07 11.04 24.51
C ALA A 607 23.28 9.86 23.90
N ALA A 608 22.15 9.49 24.53
CA ALA A 608 21.22 8.50 23.98
C ALA A 608 20.60 8.98 22.65
N SER A 609 20.21 10.26 22.57
CA SER A 609 19.69 10.89 21.35
C SER A 609 20.70 10.86 20.20
N ASP A 610 21.96 11.19 20.47
CA ASP A 610 23.03 11.16 19.46
C ASP A 610 23.27 9.72 18.96
N THR A 611 23.19 8.74 19.86
CA THR A 611 23.28 7.31 19.50
C THR A 611 22.13 6.87 18.60
N VAL A 612 20.91 7.30 18.90
CA VAL A 612 19.73 7.04 18.05
C VAL A 612 19.92 7.63 16.65
N MET A 613 20.49 8.84 16.53
CA MET A 613 20.80 9.43 15.23
C MET A 613 21.80 8.58 14.42
N VAL A 614 22.86 8.08 15.05
CA VAL A 614 23.85 7.22 14.37
C VAL A 614 23.20 5.91 13.92
N LEU A 615 22.38 5.28 14.77
CA LEU A 615 21.67 4.05 14.43
C LEU A 615 20.66 4.27 13.29
N GLN A 616 19.96 5.41 13.27
CA GLN A 616 19.08 5.77 12.17
C GLN A 616 19.84 5.89 10.85
N GLU A 617 21.02 6.51 10.84
CA GLU A 617 21.84 6.62 9.63
C GLU A 617 22.38 5.25 9.20
N GLN A 618 22.75 4.38 10.14
CA GLN A 618 23.15 3.01 9.84
C GLN A 618 22.03 2.19 9.20
N VAL A 619 20.78 2.36 9.66
CA VAL A 619 19.61 1.71 9.05
C VAL A 619 19.42 2.18 7.60
N LYS A 620 19.60 3.48 7.32
CA LYS A 620 19.51 4.00 5.94
C LYS A 620 20.59 3.43 5.03
N ILE A 621 21.83 3.32 5.52
CA ILE A 621 22.93 2.71 4.75
C ILE A 621 22.60 1.26 4.42
N TYR A 622 22.17 0.46 5.40
CA TYR A 622 21.80 -0.94 5.14
C TYR A 622 20.60 -1.07 4.21
N GLN A 623 19.64 -0.15 4.27
CA GLN A 623 18.53 -0.13 3.32
C GLN A 623 19.03 0.14 1.90
N ALA A 624 19.93 1.12 1.71
CA ALA A 624 20.50 1.43 0.41
C ALA A 624 21.33 0.26 -0.16
N ASP A 625 22.16 -0.37 0.67
CA ASP A 625 22.95 -1.56 0.29
C ASP A 625 22.04 -2.73 -0.09
N PHE A 626 20.98 -2.93 0.68
CA PHE A 626 19.98 -3.96 0.40
C PHE A 626 19.27 -3.73 -0.94
N GLU A 627 18.86 -2.49 -1.23
CA GLU A 627 18.25 -2.13 -2.51
C GLU A 627 19.21 -2.27 -3.70
N ALA A 628 20.49 -1.95 -3.51
CA ALA A 628 21.53 -2.14 -4.51
C ALA A 628 21.77 -3.62 -4.83
N GLU A 629 21.90 -4.47 -3.80
CA GLU A 629 22.03 -5.92 -3.95
C GLU A 629 20.81 -6.54 -4.61
N ARG A 630 19.60 -6.09 -4.26
CA ARG A 630 18.37 -6.53 -4.91
C ARG A 630 18.38 -6.22 -6.41
N LYS A 631 18.70 -4.98 -6.80
CA LYS A 631 18.79 -4.58 -8.21
C LYS A 631 19.85 -5.39 -8.96
N SER A 632 20.99 -5.65 -8.33
CA SER A 632 22.06 -6.50 -8.89
C SER A 632 21.53 -7.92 -9.16
N ARG A 633 20.84 -8.53 -8.19
CA ARG A 633 20.23 -9.87 -8.36
C ARG A 633 19.17 -9.90 -9.46
N GLU A 634 18.31 -8.90 -9.54
CA GLU A 634 17.29 -8.79 -10.61
C GLU A 634 17.95 -8.74 -11.99
N LEU A 635 19.06 -8.01 -12.16
CA LEU A 635 19.84 -7.99 -13.39
C LEU A 635 20.47 -9.34 -13.73
N VAL A 636 21.02 -10.04 -12.73
CA VAL A 636 21.61 -11.39 -12.92
C VAL A 636 20.53 -12.40 -13.34
N VAL A 637 19.33 -12.33 -12.76
CA VAL A 637 18.20 -13.19 -13.14
C VAL A 637 17.75 -12.90 -14.57
N ALA A 638 17.58 -11.63 -14.93
CA ALA A 638 17.23 -11.25 -16.30
C ALA A 638 18.27 -11.72 -17.33
N GLU A 639 19.56 -11.61 -16.99
CA GLU A 639 20.64 -12.10 -17.84
C GLU A 639 20.65 -13.64 -17.95
N LYS A 640 20.39 -14.35 -16.84
CA LYS A 640 20.23 -15.81 -16.84
C LYS A 640 19.08 -16.24 -17.73
N GLU A 641 17.92 -15.58 -17.64
CA GLU A 641 16.76 -15.86 -18.50
C GLU A 641 17.08 -15.64 -19.98
N ARG A 642 17.78 -14.54 -20.30
CA ARG A 642 18.26 -14.26 -21.66
C ARG A 642 19.16 -15.37 -22.18
N VAL A 643 20.15 -15.80 -21.40
CA VAL A 643 21.07 -16.89 -21.77
C VAL A 643 20.34 -18.23 -21.94
N VAL A 644 19.36 -18.54 -21.09
CA VAL A 644 18.55 -19.77 -21.21
C VAL A 644 17.72 -19.75 -22.50
N GLU A 645 17.16 -18.61 -22.88
CA GLU A 645 16.40 -18.51 -24.12
C GLU A 645 17.29 -18.61 -25.36
N ASP A 646 18.47 -17.98 -25.34
CA ASP A 646 19.49 -18.14 -26.38
C ASP A 646 19.93 -19.60 -26.51
N PHE A 647 20.11 -20.31 -25.39
CA PHE A 647 20.43 -21.73 -25.38
C PHE A 647 19.30 -22.58 -25.99
N ARG A 648 18.03 -22.29 -25.70
CA ARG A 648 16.89 -22.96 -26.34
C ARG A 648 16.88 -22.75 -27.86
N HIS A 649 17.18 -21.54 -28.33
CA HIS A 649 17.30 -21.26 -29.76
C HIS A 649 18.43 -22.07 -30.41
N LEU A 650 19.58 -22.17 -29.74
CA LEU A 650 20.71 -22.98 -30.22
C LEU A 650 20.37 -24.48 -30.26
N VAL A 651 19.70 -25.01 -29.24
CA VAL A 651 19.24 -26.42 -29.22
C VAL A 651 18.29 -26.69 -30.38
N LYS A 652 17.28 -25.84 -30.60
CA LYS A 652 16.35 -25.96 -31.75
C LYS A 652 17.09 -25.94 -33.09
N ARG A 653 18.09 -25.07 -33.25
CA ARG A 653 18.93 -25.01 -34.46
C ARG A 653 19.75 -26.27 -34.65
N ASN A 654 20.36 -26.79 -33.59
CA ASN A 654 21.14 -28.03 -33.64
C ASN A 654 20.25 -29.23 -33.97
N GLU A 655 19.04 -29.33 -33.41
CA GLU A 655 18.06 -30.34 -33.79
C GLU A 655 17.68 -30.25 -35.28
N ALA A 656 17.48 -29.04 -35.81
CA ALA A 656 17.19 -28.84 -37.23
C ALA A 656 18.37 -29.25 -38.13
N LEU A 657 19.60 -28.92 -37.76
CA LEU A 657 20.81 -29.34 -38.48
C LEU A 657 21.00 -30.86 -38.43
N LEU A 658 20.77 -31.49 -37.27
CA LEU A 658 20.81 -32.95 -37.13
C LEU A 658 19.76 -33.63 -38.03
N LYS A 659 18.55 -33.05 -38.14
CA LYS A 659 17.53 -33.52 -39.09
C LYS A 659 18.03 -33.41 -40.53
N GLN A 660 18.61 -32.28 -40.94
CA GLN A 660 19.17 -32.11 -42.29
C GLN A 660 20.31 -33.09 -42.60
N VAL A 661 21.22 -33.30 -41.64
CA VAL A 661 22.32 -34.28 -41.79
C VAL A 661 21.74 -35.69 -41.95
N ASN A 662 20.74 -36.05 -41.14
CA ASN A 662 20.08 -37.35 -41.23
C ASN A 662 19.31 -37.52 -42.55
N GLU A 663 18.65 -36.46 -43.05
CA GLU A 663 17.99 -36.46 -44.36
C GLU A 663 18.97 -36.68 -45.52
N LEU A 664 20.15 -36.03 -45.46
CA LEU A 664 21.23 -36.23 -46.44
C LEU A 664 21.88 -37.63 -46.33
N GLN A 665 21.99 -38.17 -45.12
CA GLN A 665 22.53 -39.51 -44.90
C GLN A 665 21.57 -40.61 -45.38
N ASN A 666 20.26 -40.43 -45.20
CA ASN A 666 19.23 -41.37 -45.65
C ASN A 666 18.90 -41.22 -47.15
N ASN A 667 19.20 -40.07 -47.75
CA ASN A 667 19.11 -39.84 -49.19
C ASN A 667 20.49 -39.49 -49.76
N PRO A 668 21.45 -40.44 -49.80
CA PRO A 668 22.74 -40.18 -50.40
C PRO A 668 22.52 -39.73 -51.84
N PRO A 669 23.16 -38.63 -52.29
CA PRO A 669 23.02 -38.16 -53.65
C PRO A 669 23.40 -39.32 -54.59
N GLN A 670 22.45 -39.75 -55.42
CA GLN A 670 22.70 -40.76 -56.44
C GLN A 670 23.69 -40.18 -57.45
N GLU A 671 24.98 -40.36 -57.18
CA GLU A 671 26.02 -40.33 -58.20
C GLU A 671 25.79 -41.51 -59.13
N ASN A 672 24.92 -41.37 -60.13
CA ASN A 672 24.89 -42.18 -61.36
C ASN A 672 23.89 -41.61 -62.37
N ALA A 673 24.37 -40.67 -63.20
CA ALA A 673 24.13 -40.66 -64.66
C ALA A 673 24.96 -39.56 -65.32
N VAL A 674 26.23 -39.88 -65.62
CA VAL A 674 26.94 -39.27 -66.75
C VAL A 674 26.35 -39.88 -68.02
N THR A 675 25.87 -39.07 -68.98
CA THR A 675 26.09 -39.25 -70.43
C THR A 675 25.65 -37.99 -71.19
N SER A 676 26.65 -37.19 -71.53
CA SER A 676 26.93 -36.59 -72.85
C SER A 676 25.77 -36.08 -73.73
N GLN A 677 25.75 -34.77 -74.03
CA GLN A 677 26.06 -34.25 -75.38
C GLN A 677 26.03 -32.71 -75.47
N SER A 678 27.20 -32.16 -75.79
CA SER A 678 27.50 -31.11 -76.78
C SER A 678 26.56 -29.92 -77.03
N SER A 679 27.23 -28.77 -76.98
CA SER A 679 27.25 -27.69 -77.97
C SER A 679 26.27 -26.50 -77.88
N SER A 680 26.92 -25.36 -77.63
CA SER A 680 26.85 -24.12 -78.41
C SER A 680 25.79 -23.07 -78.04
N THR A 681 26.35 -21.92 -77.65
CA THR A 681 25.93 -20.56 -78.03
C THR A 681 24.47 -20.17 -77.84
N SER A 682 24.21 -19.38 -76.79
CA SER A 682 23.69 -18.02 -77.00
C SER A 682 23.70 -17.19 -75.73
N ARG A 683 24.37 -16.03 -75.85
CA ARG A 683 24.00 -14.78 -75.20
C ARG A 683 22.48 -14.69 -75.06
N ARG A 684 21.97 -14.63 -73.83
CA ARG A 684 20.71 -13.92 -73.55
C ARG A 684 20.68 -13.45 -72.11
N GLN A 685 20.76 -12.13 -71.99
CA GLN A 685 20.25 -11.27 -70.91
C GLN A 685 20.01 -11.93 -69.56
N GLU A 686 20.84 -11.55 -68.59
CA GLU A 686 20.48 -11.42 -67.19
C GLU A 686 19.17 -10.64 -67.09
N GLN A 687 18.05 -11.36 -66.99
CA GLN A 687 16.81 -10.83 -66.44
C GLN A 687 16.80 -11.17 -64.96
N THR A 688 16.99 -10.11 -64.18
CA THR A 688 16.65 -9.99 -62.76
C THR A 688 15.30 -10.67 -62.48
N PRO A 689 15.22 -11.61 -61.51
CA PRO A 689 13.94 -11.97 -60.93
C PRO A 689 13.41 -10.78 -60.13
N SER A 690 12.15 -10.44 -60.40
CA SER A 690 11.38 -9.40 -59.72
C SER A 690 11.41 -9.55 -58.19
N PRO A 691 11.35 -8.43 -57.44
CA PRO A 691 11.49 -8.42 -56.00
C PRO A 691 10.32 -9.13 -55.31
N PRO A 692 10.57 -9.92 -54.24
CA PRO A 692 9.50 -10.41 -53.39
C PRO A 692 8.88 -9.23 -52.60
N THR A 693 7.55 -9.27 -52.52
CA THR A 693 6.67 -8.42 -51.72
C THR A 693 7.17 -8.25 -50.28
N PRO A 694 7.00 -7.08 -49.62
CA PRO A 694 7.66 -6.77 -48.36
C PRO A 694 7.14 -7.67 -47.24
N ARG A 695 8.04 -8.47 -46.66
CA ARG A 695 7.82 -9.04 -45.32
C ARG A 695 8.00 -7.93 -44.28
N PRO A 696 7.28 -7.98 -43.15
CA PRO A 696 7.55 -7.12 -42.00
C PRO A 696 9.01 -7.28 -41.57
N GLN A 697 9.66 -6.18 -41.23
CA GLN A 697 11.07 -6.07 -40.90
C GLN A 697 11.47 -7.06 -39.81
N ASP A 698 12.15 -8.14 -40.21
CA ASP A 698 13.01 -8.91 -39.31
C ASP A 698 14.25 -8.07 -38.98
N ASP A 699 14.63 -8.16 -37.71
CA ASP A 699 15.63 -7.36 -37.04
C ASP A 699 16.96 -7.25 -37.81
N ILE A 700 17.36 -6.01 -38.05
CA ILE A 700 18.75 -5.67 -38.36
C ILE A 700 19.55 -6.06 -37.11
N ILE A 701 20.17 -7.24 -37.13
CA ILE A 701 21.20 -7.63 -36.15
C ILE A 701 22.25 -6.52 -36.20
N PRO A 702 22.40 -5.69 -35.15
CA PRO A 702 23.40 -4.63 -35.16
C PRO A 702 24.78 -5.28 -35.26
N ALA A 703 25.65 -4.74 -36.10
CA ALA A 703 27.02 -5.21 -36.20
C ALA A 703 27.63 -5.30 -34.78
N PRO A 704 28.35 -6.39 -34.44
CA PRO A 704 28.87 -6.59 -33.09
C PRO A 704 29.65 -5.35 -32.64
N LYS A 705 29.23 -4.76 -31.51
CA LYS A 705 29.89 -3.57 -30.95
C LYS A 705 31.36 -3.93 -30.67
N ARG A 706 32.27 -3.23 -31.33
CA ARG A 706 33.72 -3.36 -31.11
C ARG A 706 34.15 -2.25 -30.16
N TYR A 707 34.84 -2.61 -29.09
CA TYR A 707 35.40 -1.67 -28.12
C TYR A 707 36.91 -1.60 -28.31
N PHE A 708 37.48 -0.40 -28.21
CA PHE A 708 38.91 -0.16 -28.39
C PHE A 708 39.53 0.30 -27.07
N CYS A 709 40.78 -0.09 -26.81
CA CYS A 709 41.53 0.42 -25.67
C CYS A 709 41.69 1.96 -25.80
N PRO A 710 41.40 2.75 -24.75
CA PRO A 710 41.60 4.20 -24.76
C PRO A 710 43.07 4.63 -24.74
N ASN A 711 44.03 3.72 -24.50
CA ASN A 711 45.46 4.04 -24.61
C ASN A 711 45.83 4.19 -26.10
N PRO A 712 46.27 5.37 -26.58
CA PRO A 712 46.57 5.61 -28.00
C PRO A 712 47.75 4.77 -28.54
N GLU A 713 48.61 4.25 -27.66
CA GLU A 713 49.68 3.31 -28.05
C GLU A 713 49.19 1.86 -28.13
N CYS A 714 47.98 1.57 -27.64
CA CYS A 714 47.39 0.24 -27.62
C CYS A 714 46.24 0.13 -28.62
N ASN A 715 46.47 -0.56 -29.74
CA ASN A 715 45.49 -0.73 -30.81
C ASN A 715 44.63 -2.02 -30.65
N MET A 716 44.47 -2.50 -29.41
CA MET A 716 43.72 -3.72 -29.12
C MET A 716 42.21 -3.48 -29.17
N MET A 717 41.51 -4.43 -29.80
CA MET A 717 40.06 -4.41 -29.95
C MET A 717 39.40 -5.59 -29.24
N PHE A 718 38.25 -5.35 -28.64
CA PHE A 718 37.51 -6.29 -27.80
C PHE A 718 36.05 -6.38 -28.26
N THR A 719 35.46 -7.56 -28.11
CA THR A 719 34.06 -7.84 -28.48
C THR A 719 33.08 -7.61 -27.33
N THR A 720 33.58 -7.51 -26.09
CA THR A 720 32.80 -7.27 -24.86
C THR A 720 33.57 -6.33 -23.93
N VAL A 721 32.87 -5.73 -22.96
CA VAL A 721 33.44 -4.71 -22.05
C VAL A 721 34.39 -5.34 -21.02
N ASP A 722 34.10 -6.53 -20.49
CA ASP A 722 34.91 -7.16 -19.44
C ASP A 722 36.40 -7.37 -19.81
N PRO A 723 36.74 -7.98 -20.97
CA PRO A 723 38.14 -8.11 -21.36
C PRO A 723 38.79 -6.78 -21.71
N LEU A 724 38.01 -5.77 -22.15
CA LEU A 724 38.52 -4.41 -22.30
C LEU A 724 38.86 -3.81 -20.92
N GLN A 725 37.99 -3.94 -19.92
CA GLN A 725 38.19 -3.39 -18.59
C GLN A 725 39.43 -3.99 -17.92
N LEU A 726 39.57 -5.32 -17.97
CA LEU A 726 40.75 -6.02 -17.45
C LEU A 726 42.02 -5.55 -18.18
N HIS A 727 41.96 -5.42 -19.50
CA HIS A 727 43.06 -4.91 -20.29
C HIS A 727 43.40 -3.45 -19.95
N VAL A 728 42.41 -2.59 -19.75
CA VAL A 728 42.61 -1.16 -19.42
C VAL A 728 43.33 -1.00 -18.08
N ILE A 729 42.96 -1.78 -17.06
CA ILE A 729 43.63 -1.77 -15.76
C ILE A 729 45.12 -2.08 -15.93
N THR A 730 45.44 -3.15 -16.68
CA THR A 730 46.84 -3.53 -16.94
C THR A 730 47.57 -2.53 -17.86
N CYS A 731 46.90 -2.06 -18.90
CA CYS A 731 47.47 -1.23 -19.96
C CYS A 731 47.76 0.20 -19.48
N LEU A 732 46.92 0.72 -18.59
CA LEU A 732 47.11 2.03 -17.96
C LEU A 732 47.91 1.96 -16.65
N LYS A 733 48.30 0.76 -16.19
CA LYS A 733 48.98 0.53 -14.91
C LYS A 733 48.24 1.19 -13.75
N LEU A 734 46.91 1.01 -13.72
CA LEU A 734 46.12 1.43 -12.57
C LEU A 734 46.36 0.40 -11.47
N ASP A 735 46.88 0.85 -10.33
CA ASP A 735 46.98 0.00 -9.14
C ASP A 735 45.55 -0.35 -8.67
N ASP A 736 45.32 -1.64 -8.37
CA ASP A 736 44.01 -2.22 -8.01
C ASP A 736 43.35 -1.54 -6.81
#